data_AF-A0A507FKE7-F1
#
_entry.id   AF-A0A507FKE7-F1
#
_cell.length_a   1.000
_cell.length_b   1.000
_cell.length_c   1.000
_cell.angle_alpha   90.00
_cell.angle_beta   90.00
_cell.angle_gamma   90.00
#
_symmetry.space_group_name_H-M   'P 1'
#
loop_
_entity.id
_entity.type
_entity.pdbx_description
1 polymer ?
#
loop_
_entity_poly.entity_id
_entity_poly.type
_entity_poly.pdbx_seq_one_letter_code
_entity_poly.pdbx_strand_id
1 'polypeptide(L)'
;MQIPTPFESVPSYLDALAAIIHEFSFLHLHHAVDFYNDDYFNSSVFPPEWRALKQTMSLNDLLQLASYGTTKQEWPESLHRFVRLTRTTPINRAQCALATNLPLKQFPKDMKNGLSPKKQHEVQYLAALINSIASQRGIERIMDIGAGQGYLDLSLAFQYGKTVIGVDDDQVQTCGAKRRSDLLETKSFVKHGDVRAGKLFHVNRRVHANETFASLVEQIGKAAGDEDGKIASSESGKQDLFGNGANEAAASENWLLCGLHACGDLTPAVMKHFLQSEASALVVVGCCYNMLTENKPEGPSLHSAVGFPLSAYMLSRSPIFHLGFAARTLACQATCRWADDENGTDNFRRHHFRALLQHVLCQHGLTDRARANSKASVDQDIIIGRLKPSAFTQGFPFYAKLALSRLKMDAGVEGLTDSVLQAYEDAFREREIEIAIVWTLRSMMGEVFESMLLADRYLYLTEQLGVDGGTVELLPLFEPVLSPRNMALVAVKTEPDNVVVNVGQGSNEIRWSGINYSVPFGKGKEKITKQLLVNATGYVRQGQVVAIMGGSGAGKSTMLNTLAGRIADQKESELTGDILINGEARNPSTWRNICSYVEQDDLMFTNLSVEETLTYAAQLRLPSKFTEAEKKEKVDKIIMQLNLNNCRKTWIGDSLVRGISGGERKRVSIGVELVTDPKILFLDEPTSGLDSSNALGILETIKKLAVERGMIVLMTIHQPRTEILDLFDKILLLSVGKTLWFGSTNSALEHFAEMGYPLPAKTNPSDFFLDVITLDGRTDEARKTSLERINKLHTAYNEKYGSHTSPFPSQLLKMDTSQTWPLSWPQELMVLFGRNMRDLFRDKGAIGATIGQAIFLVLLMGFVFFRLDNDAAGVQSRVGFLFFICINQTFGVVMPAIGVFPTVRTIFKRERAAGCYRASSCFIGKVLSALPLCWSSSLLMSIPLYWMVGLQPDVAKFFTFVCIVLVHSTVALCMAYCIGSAVPNAQVGQILGPLIITVFLLFGGQLLNVGSVSWVFRWLQYISIISYSYKGLIQNEFLGLSLRCSPEMRCVTYLGDTVVTQFALETPTIWYCVLINCCLGVFLLGLGYTFFQRTSRPLLRLK
;
A
#
# COMPACT_ATOMS: atom_id res chain seq x y z
N MET A 1 21.70 6.97 6.84
CA MET A 1 20.98 6.40 8.00
C MET A 1 19.72 7.24 8.23
N GLN A 2 18.53 6.65 8.33
CA GLN A 2 17.33 7.39 8.72
C GLN A 2 17.17 7.31 10.25
N ILE A 3 17.33 8.44 10.94
CA ILE A 3 17.19 8.51 12.39
C ILE A 3 15.70 8.50 12.77
N PRO A 4 15.30 7.81 13.86
CA PRO A 4 13.91 7.82 14.34
C PRO A 4 13.45 9.24 14.67
N THR A 5 12.19 9.58 14.40
CA THR A 5 11.61 10.83 14.92
C THR A 5 11.51 10.73 16.45
N PRO A 6 11.84 11.79 17.21
CA PRO A 6 12.02 13.19 16.81
C PRO A 6 13.48 13.66 16.60
N PHE A 7 14.46 12.76 16.44
CA PHE A 7 15.87 13.16 16.38
C PHE A 7 16.22 13.82 15.04
N GLU A 8 17.00 14.91 15.08
CA GLU A 8 17.38 15.69 13.88
C GLU A 8 18.79 15.36 13.37
N SER A 9 19.65 14.78 14.22
CA SER A 9 21.01 14.39 13.86
C SER A 9 21.45 13.08 14.55
N VAL A 10 22.43 12.39 13.94
CA VAL A 10 23.06 11.19 14.55
C VAL A 10 23.68 11.50 15.93
N PRO A 11 24.39 12.63 16.14
CA PRO A 11 24.75 13.14 17.46
C PRO A 11 23.57 13.17 18.46
N SER A 12 22.49 13.88 18.14
CA SER A 12 21.33 13.99 19.05
C SER A 12 20.70 12.63 19.36
N TYR A 13 20.74 11.71 18.40
CA TYR A 13 20.27 10.34 18.56
C TYR A 13 21.16 9.52 19.50
N LEU A 14 22.49 9.64 19.35
CA LEU A 14 23.45 9.00 20.23
C LEU A 14 23.31 9.48 21.68
N ASP A 15 23.10 10.79 21.92
CA ASP A 15 22.84 11.33 23.26
C ASP A 15 21.58 10.70 23.89
N ALA A 16 20.51 10.52 23.12
CA ALA A 16 19.27 9.92 23.62
C ALA A 16 19.45 8.43 23.96
N LEU A 17 20.16 7.68 23.11
CA LEU A 17 20.50 6.28 23.39
C LEU A 17 21.40 6.17 24.64
N ALA A 18 22.35 7.08 24.79
CA ALA A 18 23.21 7.17 25.98
C ALA A 18 22.41 7.39 27.25
N ALA A 19 21.45 8.32 27.22
CA ALA A 19 20.60 8.63 28.35
C ALA A 19 19.79 7.40 28.80
N ILE A 20 19.24 6.63 27.86
CA ILE A 20 18.53 5.36 28.15
C ILE A 20 19.49 4.34 28.78
N ILE A 21 20.68 4.17 28.20
CA ILE A 21 21.69 3.22 28.69
C ILE A 21 22.15 3.59 30.10
N HIS A 22 22.29 4.87 30.40
CA HIS A 22 22.67 5.37 31.71
C HIS A 22 21.53 5.23 32.74
N GLU A 23 20.31 5.61 32.36
CA GLU A 23 19.12 5.52 33.21
C GLU A 23 18.84 4.08 33.65
N PHE A 24 18.98 3.11 32.73
CA PHE A 24 18.76 1.69 33.02
C PHE A 24 20.07 0.91 33.24
N SER A 25 21.10 1.61 33.74
CA SER A 25 22.44 1.04 33.92
C SER A 25 22.49 -0.14 34.90
N PHE A 26 21.60 -0.15 35.89
CA PHE A 26 21.46 -1.28 36.82
C PHE A 26 21.27 -2.61 36.07
N LEU A 27 20.54 -2.63 34.94
CA LEU A 27 20.29 -3.85 34.16
C LEU A 27 21.55 -4.42 33.50
N HIS A 28 22.60 -3.64 33.24
CA HIS A 28 23.74 -4.12 32.44
C HIS A 28 25.12 -3.95 33.08
N LEU A 29 25.23 -3.15 34.14
CA LEU A 29 26.48 -2.99 34.89
C LEU A 29 26.75 -4.18 35.83
N HIS A 30 25.72 -4.89 36.29
CA HIS A 30 25.87 -6.06 37.16
C HIS A 30 26.07 -7.35 36.38
N HIS A 31 27.01 -8.16 36.85
CA HIS A 31 27.34 -9.43 36.24
C HIS A 31 26.16 -10.41 36.32
N ALA A 32 25.85 -11.05 35.19
CA ALA A 32 24.57 -11.71 34.98
C ALA A 32 24.41 -13.06 35.71
N VAL A 33 25.53 -13.63 36.19
CA VAL A 33 25.56 -14.92 36.89
C VAL A 33 25.72 -14.79 38.41
N ASP A 34 25.95 -13.59 38.94
CA ASP A 34 26.06 -13.34 40.39
C ASP A 34 24.70 -13.01 41.04
N PHE A 35 23.62 -13.32 40.34
CA PHE A 35 22.24 -12.99 40.72
C PHE A 35 21.88 -13.43 42.14
N TYR A 36 22.27 -14.65 42.52
CA TYR A 36 21.97 -15.22 43.84
C TYR A 36 22.95 -14.84 44.93
N ASN A 37 24.20 -14.51 44.57
CA ASN A 37 25.23 -14.12 45.53
C ASN A 37 24.96 -12.72 46.08
N ASP A 38 24.53 -11.80 45.22
CA ASP A 38 24.33 -10.39 45.57
C ASP A 38 22.89 -10.04 45.98
N ASP A 39 22.02 -11.07 46.09
CA ASP A 39 20.57 -10.92 46.20
C ASP A 39 20.01 -9.82 45.29
N TYR A 40 20.46 -9.83 44.03
CA TYR A 40 20.40 -8.67 43.14
C TYR A 40 18.99 -8.11 42.96
N PHE A 41 17.97 -8.96 42.87
CA PHE A 41 16.55 -8.56 42.73
C PHE A 41 16.01 -7.76 43.92
N ASN A 42 16.48 -8.08 45.13
CA ASN A 42 16.08 -7.39 46.37
C ASN A 42 17.08 -6.33 46.82
N SER A 43 18.23 -6.24 46.16
CA SER A 43 19.26 -5.23 46.43
C SER A 43 18.72 -3.81 46.28
N SER A 44 19.44 -2.84 46.85
CA SER A 44 19.15 -1.40 46.64
C SER A 44 19.40 -0.93 45.20
N VAL A 45 20.02 -1.77 44.36
CA VAL A 45 20.37 -1.42 42.98
C VAL A 45 19.21 -1.71 42.02
N PHE A 46 18.35 -2.70 42.31
CA PHE A 46 17.17 -2.99 41.50
C PHE A 46 15.96 -2.17 41.98
N PRO A 47 15.22 -1.47 41.08
CA PRO A 47 14.14 -0.57 41.48
C PRO A 47 13.10 -1.27 42.37
N PRO A 48 12.77 -0.71 43.56
CA PRO A 48 11.88 -1.37 44.51
C PRO A 48 10.46 -1.55 43.95
N GLU A 49 9.99 -0.62 43.12
CA GLU A 49 8.71 -0.70 42.44
C GLU A 49 8.61 -1.87 41.44
N TRP A 50 9.74 -2.36 40.90
CA TRP A 50 9.76 -3.50 39.96
C TRP A 50 9.74 -4.85 40.68
N ARG A 51 9.87 -4.88 42.01
CA ARG A 51 9.81 -6.14 42.78
C ARG A 51 8.43 -6.80 42.75
N ALA A 52 7.37 -6.00 42.56
CA ALA A 52 6.01 -6.50 42.38
C ALA A 52 5.84 -7.41 41.15
N LEU A 53 6.78 -7.35 40.20
CA LEU A 53 6.76 -8.21 39.01
C LEU A 53 6.89 -9.69 39.33
N LYS A 54 7.59 -10.05 40.42
CA LYS A 54 7.74 -11.46 40.86
C LYS A 54 6.39 -12.14 41.11
N GLN A 55 5.37 -11.38 41.54
CA GLN A 55 4.05 -11.90 41.89
C GLN A 55 3.05 -11.79 40.74
N THR A 56 3.27 -10.87 39.80
CA THR A 56 2.28 -10.50 38.77
C THR A 56 2.64 -10.99 37.36
N MET A 57 3.91 -11.34 37.11
CA MET A 57 4.37 -11.84 35.80
C MET A 57 4.32 -13.37 35.73
N SER A 58 3.57 -13.88 34.76
CA SER A 58 3.68 -15.27 34.31
C SER A 58 4.78 -15.43 33.25
N LEU A 59 5.15 -16.68 32.98
CA LEU A 59 6.09 -17.01 31.90
C LEU A 59 5.60 -16.50 30.53
N ASN A 60 4.30 -16.59 30.27
CA ASN A 60 3.70 -16.05 29.05
C ASN A 60 3.81 -14.52 29.00
N ASP A 61 3.64 -13.83 30.13
CA ASP A 61 3.81 -12.37 30.18
C ASP A 61 5.24 -11.96 29.86
N LEU A 62 6.23 -12.73 30.31
CA LEU A 62 7.65 -12.50 29.99
C LEU A 62 7.92 -12.69 28.49
N LEU A 63 7.38 -13.75 27.88
CA LEU A 63 7.50 -13.99 26.45
C LEU A 63 6.82 -12.88 25.63
N GLN A 64 5.62 -12.45 26.03
CA GLN A 64 4.86 -11.37 25.38
C GLN A 64 5.57 -10.01 25.52
N LEU A 65 6.14 -9.72 26.68
CA LEU A 65 6.92 -8.50 26.91
C LEU A 65 8.18 -8.48 26.04
N ALA A 66 8.95 -9.58 26.04
CA ALA A 66 10.16 -9.73 25.22
C ALA A 66 9.88 -9.62 23.72
N SER A 67 8.75 -10.14 23.25
CA SER A 67 8.42 -10.24 21.82
C SER A 67 7.71 -8.99 21.29
N TYR A 68 6.69 -8.54 22.01
CA TYR A 68 5.75 -7.52 21.53
C TYR A 68 5.76 -6.24 22.35
N GLY A 69 6.46 -6.21 23.49
CA GLY A 69 6.43 -5.07 24.40
C GLY A 69 5.07 -4.90 25.07
N THR A 70 4.26 -5.96 25.15
CA THR A 70 2.96 -5.93 25.81
C THR A 70 3.14 -5.68 27.30
N THR A 71 2.41 -4.69 27.84
CA THR A 71 2.43 -4.35 29.26
C THR A 71 1.04 -4.49 29.87
N LYS A 72 0.96 -4.87 31.14
CA LYS A 72 -0.32 -4.88 31.90
C LYS A 72 -0.51 -3.54 32.60
N GLN A 73 -1.77 -3.10 32.70
CA GLN A 73 -2.12 -1.80 33.31
C GLN A 73 -1.73 -1.69 34.79
N GLU A 74 -1.62 -2.81 35.50
CA GLU A 74 -1.25 -2.89 36.91
C GLU A 74 0.26 -2.78 37.18
N TRP A 75 1.09 -2.67 36.14
CA TRP A 75 2.53 -2.57 36.29
C TRP A 75 3.01 -1.13 36.56
N PRO A 76 4.19 -0.94 37.17
CA PRO A 76 4.70 0.39 37.49
C PRO A 76 4.89 1.28 36.25
N GLU A 77 4.59 2.58 36.37
CA GLU A 77 4.75 3.55 35.27
C GLU A 77 6.21 3.64 34.77
N SER A 78 7.19 3.46 35.65
CA SER A 78 8.60 3.40 35.26
C SER A 78 8.91 2.21 34.34
N LEU A 79 8.20 1.09 34.49
CA LEU A 79 8.31 -0.05 33.57
C LEU A 79 7.64 0.25 32.23
N HIS A 80 6.45 0.85 32.22
CA HIS A 80 5.80 1.29 30.98
C HIS A 80 6.70 2.25 30.18
N ARG A 81 7.36 3.18 30.87
CA ARG A 81 8.33 4.09 30.28
C ARG A 81 9.55 3.35 29.74
N PHE A 82 10.12 2.40 30.49
CA PHE A 82 11.22 1.55 30.01
C PHE A 82 10.85 0.82 28.71
N VAL A 83 9.67 0.20 28.68
CA VAL A 83 9.19 -0.55 27.50
C VAL A 83 8.97 0.38 26.32
N ARG A 84 8.38 1.56 26.53
CA ARG A 84 8.21 2.57 25.49
C ARG A 84 9.56 2.98 24.91
N LEU A 85 10.52 3.39 25.75
CA LEU A 85 11.84 3.87 25.32
C LEU A 85 12.63 2.78 24.56
N THR A 86 12.63 1.55 25.08
CA THR A 86 13.34 0.42 24.44
C THR A 86 12.69 -0.05 23.14
N ARG A 87 11.45 0.33 22.85
CA ARG A 87 10.75 -0.02 21.59
C ARG A 87 10.70 1.09 20.56
N THR A 88 10.58 2.35 20.99
CA THR A 88 10.41 3.49 20.08
C THR A 88 11.72 4.18 19.72
N THR A 89 12.74 4.08 20.57
CA THR A 89 14.01 4.79 20.36
C THR A 89 15.01 4.04 19.47
N PRO A 90 15.15 2.69 19.53
CA PRO A 90 16.03 1.97 18.61
C PRO A 90 15.68 2.17 17.12
N ILE A 91 16.64 1.88 16.24
CA ILE A 91 16.44 1.89 14.79
C ILE A 91 15.34 0.87 14.45
N ASN A 92 14.27 1.31 13.79
CA ASN A 92 13.12 0.46 13.49
C ASN A 92 13.47 -0.60 12.43
N ARG A 93 13.55 -1.87 12.85
CA ARG A 93 13.89 -2.99 11.96
C ARG A 93 12.71 -3.53 11.17
N ALA A 94 11.48 -3.36 11.66
CA ALA A 94 10.27 -3.97 11.11
C ALA A 94 9.61 -3.15 9.99
N GLN A 95 9.76 -1.83 10.01
CA GLN A 95 9.23 -0.93 8.97
C GLN A 95 10.22 -0.61 7.85
N CYS A 96 11.48 -0.98 8.02
CA CYS A 96 12.47 -0.91 6.97
C CYS A 96 12.10 -1.93 5.88
N ALA A 97 11.42 -1.48 4.84
CA ALA A 97 11.23 -2.25 3.62
C ALA A 97 12.59 -2.83 3.21
N LEU A 98 12.64 -4.14 2.90
CA LEU A 98 13.82 -4.69 2.25
C LEU A 98 14.19 -3.76 1.09
N ALA A 99 15.48 -3.57 0.82
CA ALA A 99 15.92 -3.00 -0.46
C ALA A 99 15.46 -3.93 -1.61
N THR A 100 14.18 -3.88 -1.95
CA THR A 100 13.50 -4.73 -2.92
C THR A 100 13.84 -4.21 -4.30
N ASN A 101 15.01 -4.60 -4.80
CA ASN A 101 15.38 -4.69 -6.23
C ASN A 101 16.77 -5.37 -6.42
N LEU A 102 17.23 -6.21 -5.49
CA LEU A 102 18.49 -6.95 -5.66
C LEU A 102 18.29 -8.14 -6.62
N PRO A 103 19.21 -8.39 -7.57
CA PRO A 103 19.16 -9.54 -8.47
C PRO A 103 19.59 -10.82 -7.74
N LEU A 104 18.66 -11.37 -6.95
CA LEU A 104 18.89 -12.59 -6.17
C LEU A 104 19.04 -13.80 -7.11
N LYS A 105 20.15 -14.53 -6.97
CA LYS A 105 20.31 -15.87 -7.57
C LYS A 105 19.92 -16.94 -6.56
N GLN A 106 19.30 -18.02 -7.01
CA GLN A 106 18.97 -19.15 -6.15
C GLN A 106 20.23 -19.98 -5.86
N PHE A 107 20.38 -20.46 -4.62
CA PHE A 107 21.45 -21.40 -4.29
C PHE A 107 21.36 -22.68 -5.13
N PRO A 108 22.48 -23.14 -5.71
CA PRO A 108 22.60 -24.49 -6.24
C PRO A 108 22.22 -25.51 -5.18
N LYS A 109 21.54 -26.62 -5.57
CA LYS A 109 21.11 -27.67 -4.63
C LYS A 109 22.25 -28.20 -3.77
N ASP A 110 23.44 -28.33 -4.35
CA ASP A 110 24.65 -28.80 -3.65
C ASP A 110 25.20 -27.79 -2.63
N MET A 111 24.98 -26.49 -2.84
CA MET A 111 25.38 -25.43 -1.90
C MET A 111 24.44 -25.33 -0.69
N LYS A 112 23.18 -25.81 -0.79
CA LYS A 112 22.18 -25.75 0.31
C LYS A 112 22.44 -26.74 1.45
N ASN A 113 23.22 -27.79 1.20
CA ASN A 113 23.45 -28.84 2.18
C ASN A 113 24.15 -28.29 3.43
N GLY A 114 23.46 -28.37 4.58
CA GLY A 114 23.98 -27.94 5.89
C GLY A 114 23.77 -26.46 6.26
N LEU A 115 23.12 -25.64 5.42
CA LEU A 115 22.75 -24.27 5.83
C LEU A 115 21.36 -24.22 6.47
N SER A 116 21.27 -23.58 7.64
CA SER A 116 19.97 -23.18 8.20
C SER A 116 19.25 -22.16 7.31
N PRO A 117 17.91 -22.06 7.35
CA PRO A 117 17.15 -21.08 6.57
C PRO A 117 17.65 -19.64 6.78
N LYS A 118 17.96 -19.26 8.02
CA LYS A 118 18.60 -17.99 8.36
C LYS A 118 19.90 -17.75 7.59
N LYS A 119 20.80 -18.73 7.57
CA LYS A 119 22.13 -18.57 6.94
C LYS A 119 22.03 -18.51 5.42
N GLN A 120 21.06 -19.20 4.82
CA GLN A 120 20.75 -19.08 3.40
C GLN A 120 20.31 -17.65 3.08
N HIS A 121 19.36 -17.12 3.85
CA HIS A 121 18.87 -15.74 3.69
C HIS A 121 20.00 -14.72 3.76
N GLU A 122 20.81 -14.76 4.81
CA GLU A 122 21.91 -13.81 5.01
C GLU A 122 22.93 -13.83 3.87
N VAL A 123 23.37 -15.02 3.45
CA VAL A 123 24.37 -15.18 2.39
C VAL A 123 23.83 -14.71 1.04
N GLN A 124 22.58 -15.04 0.70
CA GLN A 124 21.99 -14.71 -0.60
C GLN A 124 21.86 -13.19 -0.80
N TYR A 125 21.30 -12.50 0.20
CA TYR A 125 21.06 -11.06 0.11
C TYR A 125 22.37 -10.27 0.16
N LEU A 126 23.31 -10.67 1.04
CA LEU A 126 24.60 -9.99 1.14
C LEU A 126 25.44 -10.19 -0.12
N ALA A 127 25.48 -11.41 -0.69
CA ALA A 127 26.18 -11.66 -1.95
C ALA A 127 25.60 -10.83 -3.10
N ALA A 128 24.28 -10.71 -3.19
CA ALA A 128 23.62 -9.89 -4.21
C ALA A 128 23.93 -8.39 -4.06
N LEU A 129 23.92 -7.86 -2.82
CA LEU A 129 24.29 -6.47 -2.54
C LEU A 129 25.75 -6.19 -2.92
N ILE A 130 26.67 -7.03 -2.45
CA ILE A 130 28.10 -6.91 -2.75
C ILE A 130 28.32 -6.95 -4.26
N ASN A 131 27.69 -7.90 -4.96
CA ASN A 131 27.81 -7.99 -6.41
C ASN A 131 27.26 -6.74 -7.12
N SER A 132 26.14 -6.17 -6.66
CA SER A 132 25.58 -4.96 -7.24
C SER A 132 26.55 -3.79 -7.15
N ILE A 133 27.12 -3.55 -5.96
CA ILE A 133 28.12 -2.49 -5.73
C ILE A 133 29.37 -2.75 -6.57
N ALA A 134 29.88 -3.98 -6.53
CA ALA A 134 31.07 -4.36 -7.27
C ALA A 134 30.89 -4.19 -8.79
N SER A 135 29.72 -4.53 -9.33
CA SER A 135 29.45 -4.45 -10.78
C SER A 135 29.28 -3.00 -11.24
N GLN A 136 28.66 -2.13 -10.42
CA GLN A 136 28.54 -0.71 -10.71
C GLN A 136 29.91 0.01 -10.74
N ARG A 137 30.88 -0.49 -9.98
CA ARG A 137 32.21 0.12 -9.83
C ARG A 137 33.34 -0.60 -10.57
N GLY A 138 33.02 -1.61 -11.38
CA GLY A 138 34.03 -2.40 -12.08
C GLY A 138 34.99 -3.17 -11.15
N ILE A 139 34.54 -3.51 -9.93
CA ILE A 139 35.32 -4.26 -8.95
C ILE A 139 35.22 -5.75 -9.26
N GLU A 140 36.37 -6.39 -9.42
CA GLU A 140 36.49 -7.84 -9.62
C GLU A 140 37.07 -8.58 -8.39
N ARG A 141 37.80 -7.88 -7.51
CA ARG A 141 38.48 -8.46 -6.34
C ARG A 141 37.75 -8.11 -5.05
N ILE A 142 37.41 -9.14 -4.28
CA ILE A 142 36.69 -9.04 -3.01
C ILE A 142 37.50 -9.74 -1.92
N MET A 143 37.62 -9.12 -0.75
CA MET A 143 38.21 -9.73 0.43
C MET A 143 37.15 -9.86 1.53
N ASP A 144 36.82 -11.10 1.91
CA ASP A 144 35.90 -11.41 3.02
C ASP A 144 36.72 -11.68 4.29
N ILE A 145 36.69 -10.75 5.24
CA ILE A 145 37.40 -10.86 6.51
C ILE A 145 36.44 -11.42 7.56
N GLY A 146 36.76 -12.60 8.10
CA GLY A 146 35.85 -13.40 8.91
C GLY A 146 34.97 -14.30 8.06
N ALA A 147 35.53 -14.91 7.01
CA ALA A 147 34.83 -15.78 6.07
C ALA A 147 34.09 -16.94 6.76
N GLY A 148 34.57 -17.39 7.91
CA GLY A 148 34.05 -18.51 8.68
C GLY A 148 34.00 -19.76 7.81
N GLN A 149 32.79 -20.28 7.63
CA GLN A 149 32.59 -21.43 6.76
C GLN A 149 32.76 -21.05 5.25
N GLY A 150 32.84 -19.79 4.82
CA GLY A 150 33.10 -19.45 3.42
C GLY A 150 31.91 -19.65 2.46
N TYR A 151 30.68 -19.73 2.98
CA TYR A 151 29.48 -19.80 2.13
C TYR A 151 29.22 -18.49 1.35
N LEU A 152 29.60 -17.34 1.92
CA LEU A 152 29.54 -16.05 1.22
C LEU A 152 30.52 -16.04 0.04
N ASP A 153 31.76 -16.45 0.29
CA ASP A 153 32.81 -16.52 -0.71
C ASP A 153 32.41 -17.40 -1.90
N LEU A 154 31.88 -18.59 -1.61
CA LEU A 154 31.37 -19.50 -2.61
C LEU A 154 30.27 -18.86 -3.47
N SER A 155 29.35 -18.12 -2.84
CA SER A 155 28.27 -17.45 -3.57
C SER A 155 28.81 -16.36 -4.50
N LEU A 156 29.76 -15.56 -4.02
CA LEU A 156 30.38 -14.48 -4.80
C LEU A 156 31.24 -15.02 -5.96
N ALA A 157 32.02 -16.06 -5.73
CA ALA A 157 32.89 -16.65 -6.75
C ALA A 157 32.11 -17.43 -7.80
N PHE A 158 31.23 -18.35 -7.39
CA PHE A 158 30.56 -19.28 -8.31
C PHE A 158 29.25 -18.74 -8.89
N GLN A 159 28.46 -17.96 -8.15
CA GLN A 159 27.21 -17.42 -8.68
C GLN A 159 27.41 -16.08 -9.38
N TYR A 160 28.36 -15.27 -8.93
CA TYR A 160 28.58 -13.90 -9.42
C TYR A 160 29.92 -13.69 -10.15
N GLY A 161 30.78 -14.71 -10.23
CA GLY A 161 31.99 -14.67 -11.05
C GLY A 161 33.09 -13.75 -10.51
N LYS A 162 33.11 -13.47 -9.20
CA LYS A 162 34.08 -12.56 -8.57
C LYS A 162 35.32 -13.31 -8.08
N THR A 163 36.47 -12.62 -8.03
CA THR A 163 37.66 -13.17 -7.38
C THR A 163 37.58 -12.85 -5.89
N VAL A 164 37.54 -13.88 -5.05
CA VAL A 164 37.30 -13.75 -3.61
C VAL A 164 38.46 -14.34 -2.80
N ILE A 165 38.94 -13.58 -1.82
CA ILE A 165 39.90 -14.04 -0.81
C ILE A 165 39.20 -14.04 0.55
N GLY A 166 38.88 -15.23 1.05
CA GLY A 166 38.31 -15.42 2.38
C GLY A 166 39.40 -15.61 3.43
N VAL A 167 39.40 -14.77 4.46
CA VAL A 167 40.39 -14.81 5.56
C VAL A 167 39.68 -15.13 6.87
N ASP A 168 40.18 -16.11 7.62
CA ASP A 168 39.66 -16.50 8.93
C ASP A 168 40.79 -16.94 9.86
N ASP A 169 40.65 -16.76 11.18
CA ASP A 169 41.70 -17.13 12.16
C ASP A 169 41.52 -18.54 12.74
N ASP A 170 40.38 -19.18 12.51
CA ASP A 170 40.10 -20.54 12.94
C ASP A 170 40.43 -21.54 11.84
N GLN A 171 41.47 -22.33 12.07
CA GLN A 171 41.92 -23.39 11.17
C GLN A 171 40.80 -24.35 10.77
N VAL A 172 39.87 -24.65 11.68
CA VAL A 172 38.73 -25.54 11.40
C VAL A 172 37.76 -24.89 10.42
N GLN A 173 37.53 -23.58 10.54
CA GLN A 173 36.70 -22.82 9.61
C GLN A 173 37.34 -22.80 8.23
N THR A 174 38.63 -22.46 8.13
CA THR A 174 39.37 -22.42 6.87
C THR A 174 39.41 -23.79 6.19
N CYS A 175 39.74 -24.86 6.91
CA CYS A 175 39.73 -26.22 6.37
C CYS A 175 38.32 -26.65 5.94
N GLY A 176 37.30 -26.26 6.70
CA GLY A 176 35.90 -26.50 6.36
C GLY A 176 35.47 -25.77 5.08
N ALA A 177 35.92 -24.53 4.89
CA ALA A 177 35.67 -23.73 3.70
C ALA A 177 36.37 -24.33 2.46
N LYS A 178 37.67 -24.64 2.56
CA LYS A 178 38.44 -25.33 1.51
C LYS A 178 37.77 -26.63 1.06
N ARG A 179 37.47 -27.52 2.02
CA ARG A 179 36.79 -28.80 1.74
C ARG A 179 35.47 -28.61 0.99
N ARG A 180 34.71 -27.55 1.29
CA ARG A 180 33.43 -27.27 0.62
C ARG A 180 33.61 -26.67 -0.77
N SER A 181 34.63 -25.85 -0.99
CA SER A 181 35.02 -25.39 -2.33
C SER A 181 35.44 -26.57 -3.21
N ASP A 182 36.35 -27.41 -2.72
CA ASP A 182 36.87 -28.58 -3.46
C ASP A 182 35.74 -29.53 -3.88
N LEU A 183 34.76 -29.75 -3.00
CA LEU A 183 33.56 -30.56 -3.26
C LEU A 183 32.68 -29.99 -4.38
N LEU A 184 32.61 -28.66 -4.54
CA LEU A 184 31.82 -28.01 -5.60
C LEU A 184 32.58 -28.00 -6.93
N GLU A 185 33.91 -27.83 -6.89
CA GLU A 185 34.78 -27.95 -8.07
C GLU A 185 34.75 -29.37 -8.66
N THR A 186 34.82 -30.41 -7.81
CA THR A 186 34.76 -31.82 -8.25
C THR A 186 33.38 -32.26 -8.76
N LYS A 187 32.28 -31.63 -8.32
CA LYS A 187 30.91 -32.01 -8.68
C LYS A 187 30.34 -31.37 -9.96
N SER A 188 31.18 -30.67 -10.73
CA SER A 188 30.90 -30.15 -12.08
C SER A 188 29.86 -29.00 -12.19
N PHE A 189 30.38 -27.77 -12.29
CA PHE A 189 29.67 -26.61 -12.87
C PHE A 189 29.94 -26.40 -14.37
N VAL A 190 30.51 -27.39 -15.07
CA VAL A 190 30.88 -27.27 -16.51
C VAL A 190 29.71 -27.57 -17.48
N LYS A 191 28.48 -27.77 -17.00
CA LYS A 191 27.32 -28.07 -17.88
C LYS A 191 26.04 -27.29 -17.57
N HIS A 192 26.15 -25.98 -17.38
CA HIS A 192 25.06 -25.06 -17.75
C HIS A 192 25.70 -23.81 -18.39
N GLY A 193 25.39 -23.57 -19.66
CA GLY A 193 25.96 -22.46 -20.43
C GLY A 193 25.81 -21.10 -19.72
N ASP A 194 26.83 -20.27 -19.91
CA ASP A 194 26.93 -18.84 -19.58
C ASP A 194 27.26 -18.38 -18.14
N VAL A 195 27.90 -19.19 -17.28
CA VAL A 195 28.45 -18.68 -16.00
C VAL A 195 29.99 -18.70 -15.99
N ARG A 196 30.63 -17.52 -16.06
CA ARG A 196 32.05 -17.33 -15.72
C ARG A 196 32.23 -17.64 -14.22
N ALA A 197 32.95 -18.71 -13.88
CA ALA A 197 33.36 -18.98 -12.50
C ALA A 197 34.54 -18.05 -12.12
N GLY A 198 34.44 -17.34 -11.00
CA GLY A 198 35.53 -16.54 -10.43
C GLY A 198 36.55 -17.40 -9.69
N LYS A 199 37.64 -16.80 -9.19
CA LYS A 199 38.68 -17.48 -8.40
C LYS A 199 38.38 -17.38 -6.89
N LEU A 200 38.62 -18.43 -6.12
CA LEU A 200 38.39 -18.47 -4.68
C LEU A 200 39.63 -18.94 -3.91
N PHE A 201 40.05 -18.15 -2.91
CA PHE A 201 41.17 -18.49 -2.03
C PHE A 201 40.74 -18.42 -0.55
N HIS A 202 41.22 -19.35 0.27
CA HIS A 202 40.98 -19.34 1.72
C HIS A 202 42.29 -19.36 2.50
N VAL A 203 42.48 -18.37 3.37
CA VAL A 203 43.70 -18.19 4.16
C VAL A 203 43.36 -18.27 5.65
N ASN A 204 44.10 -19.12 6.37
CA ASN A 204 44.00 -19.24 7.83
C ASN A 204 45.00 -18.25 8.46
N ARG A 205 44.52 -17.08 8.86
CA ARG A 205 45.36 -16.02 9.40
C ARG A 205 44.53 -14.98 10.14
N ARG A 206 44.97 -14.63 11.36
CA ARG A 206 44.36 -13.55 12.12
C ARG A 206 44.67 -12.20 11.49
N VAL A 207 43.63 -11.40 11.27
CA VAL A 207 43.75 -10.01 10.79
C VAL A 207 43.78 -9.10 12.00
N HIS A 208 44.85 -8.31 12.13
CA HIS A 208 45.00 -7.38 13.23
C HIS A 208 44.69 -5.95 12.80
N ALA A 209 44.11 -5.15 13.68
CA ALA A 209 43.84 -3.75 13.37
C ALA A 209 45.11 -2.89 13.28
N ASN A 210 46.26 -3.32 13.81
CA ASN A 210 47.49 -2.50 13.85
C ASN A 210 48.39 -2.64 12.62
N GLU A 211 48.11 -3.59 11.71
CA GLU A 211 48.88 -3.77 10.48
C GLU A 211 48.38 -2.87 9.34
N THR A 212 49.21 -2.66 8.31
CA THR A 212 48.82 -1.92 7.11
C THR A 212 48.16 -2.84 6.09
N PHE A 213 47.27 -2.30 5.25
CA PHE A 213 46.61 -3.08 4.19
C PHE A 213 47.62 -3.70 3.20
N ALA A 214 48.68 -2.96 2.86
CA ALA A 214 49.76 -3.48 2.00
C ALA A 214 50.44 -4.71 2.63
N SER A 215 50.73 -4.68 3.93
CA SER A 215 51.33 -5.81 4.65
C SER A 215 50.36 -7.00 4.74
N LEU A 216 49.06 -6.75 4.92
CA LEU A 216 48.01 -7.76 4.91
C LEU A 216 47.98 -8.50 3.56
N VAL A 217 47.94 -7.77 2.45
CA VAL A 217 47.91 -8.34 1.09
C VAL A 217 49.18 -9.15 0.80
N GLU A 218 50.36 -8.63 1.17
CA GLU A 218 51.64 -9.32 0.96
C GLU A 218 51.71 -10.65 1.72
N GLN A 219 51.29 -10.67 2.99
CA GLN A 219 51.29 -11.88 3.81
C GLN A 219 50.25 -12.90 3.36
N ILE A 220 49.07 -12.46 2.91
CA ILE A 220 48.06 -13.32 2.29
C ILE A 220 48.62 -13.97 1.02
N GLY A 221 49.34 -13.20 0.19
CA GLY A 221 50.04 -13.71 -1.00
C GLY A 221 51.03 -14.83 -0.66
N LYS A 222 51.84 -14.65 0.39
CA LYS A 222 52.78 -15.67 0.89
C LYS A 222 52.07 -16.91 1.44
N ALA A 223 50.96 -16.74 2.17
CA ALA A 223 50.20 -17.84 2.78
C ALA A 223 49.36 -18.65 1.77
N ALA A 224 49.05 -18.07 0.60
CA ALA A 224 48.32 -18.74 -0.48
C ALA A 224 49.20 -19.69 -1.33
N GLY A 225 50.52 -19.69 -1.13
CA GLY A 225 51.44 -20.72 -1.63
C GLY A 225 52.36 -20.31 -2.77
N ASP A 226 53.24 -19.31 -2.56
CA ASP A 226 54.54 -19.26 -3.25
C ASP A 226 55.56 -18.39 -2.48
N GLU A 227 56.82 -18.84 -2.40
CA GLU A 227 57.88 -18.21 -1.56
C GLU A 227 58.28 -16.79 -2.02
N ASP A 228 57.81 -16.34 -3.19
CA ASP A 228 58.05 -15.01 -3.76
C ASP A 228 56.79 -14.13 -3.90
N GLY A 229 55.64 -14.52 -3.32
CA GLY A 229 54.39 -13.74 -3.41
C GLY A 229 53.73 -13.73 -4.81
N LYS A 230 54.17 -14.61 -5.72
CA LYS A 230 53.57 -14.81 -7.05
C LYS A 230 52.78 -16.12 -7.04
N ILE A 231 51.46 -16.08 -7.17
CA ILE A 231 50.65 -17.33 -7.21
C ILE A 231 50.85 -18.03 -8.56
N ALA A 232 51.41 -19.25 -8.53
CA ALA A 232 51.65 -20.11 -9.70
C ALA A 232 50.36 -20.49 -10.46
N SER A 233 50.49 -20.58 -11.79
CA SER A 233 49.41 -20.82 -12.76
C SER A 233 49.32 -22.28 -13.19
N SER A 234 48.12 -22.85 -13.24
CA SER A 234 47.83 -24.01 -14.08
C SER A 234 47.45 -23.55 -15.49
N GLU A 235 48.01 -24.22 -16.48
CA GLU A 235 48.01 -23.91 -17.92
C GLU A 235 46.69 -23.37 -18.51
N SER A 236 46.66 -22.07 -18.81
CA SER A 236 46.27 -21.50 -20.12
C SER A 236 45.92 -20.00 -19.96
N GLY A 237 46.72 -19.14 -20.61
CA GLY A 237 46.40 -17.72 -20.80
C GLY A 237 47.00 -16.79 -19.74
N LYS A 238 47.99 -16.01 -20.18
CA LYS A 238 48.72 -14.98 -19.43
C LYS A 238 47.79 -13.96 -18.74
N GLN A 239 47.89 -13.86 -17.41
CA GLN A 239 47.83 -12.61 -16.63
C GLN A 239 48.27 -12.88 -15.18
N ASP A 240 49.35 -12.23 -14.76
CA ASP A 240 49.86 -12.22 -13.38
C ASP A 240 48.77 -11.70 -12.42
N LEU A 241 48.54 -12.37 -11.29
CA LEU A 241 47.62 -11.90 -10.24
C LEU A 241 48.19 -10.68 -9.46
N PHE A 242 49.52 -10.54 -9.49
CA PHE A 242 50.27 -9.41 -8.96
C PHE A 242 51.44 -9.16 -9.93
N GLY A 243 51.33 -8.14 -10.80
CA GLY A 243 52.39 -7.83 -11.76
C GLY A 243 53.73 -7.57 -11.08
N ASN A 244 54.84 -7.81 -11.81
CA ASN A 244 56.20 -7.51 -11.33
C ASN A 244 56.33 -6.04 -10.88
N GLY A 245 56.23 -5.78 -9.57
CA GLY A 245 56.35 -4.44 -9.00
C GLY A 245 55.63 -4.31 -7.66
N ALA A 246 56.01 -5.11 -6.66
CA ALA A 246 55.32 -5.22 -5.37
C ALA A 246 55.29 -3.95 -4.49
N ASN A 247 55.90 -2.83 -4.91
CA ASN A 247 55.85 -1.56 -4.19
C ASN A 247 55.13 -0.42 -4.93
N GLU A 248 54.73 -0.60 -6.20
CA GLU A 248 53.99 0.42 -6.98
C GLU A 248 52.66 -0.10 -7.55
N ALA A 249 52.48 -1.42 -7.69
CA ALA A 249 51.28 -2.02 -8.30
C ALA A 249 50.12 -2.32 -7.33
N ALA A 250 50.32 -2.24 -6.01
CA ALA A 250 49.21 -2.29 -5.05
C ALA A 250 48.39 -0.97 -5.02
N ALA A 251 48.88 0.05 -5.71
CA ALA A 251 48.34 1.41 -5.74
C ALA A 251 47.43 1.72 -6.95
N SER A 252 46.92 0.69 -7.65
CA SER A 252 46.03 0.89 -8.80
C SER A 252 44.92 -0.14 -8.94
N GLU A 253 44.63 -0.92 -7.89
CA GLU A 253 43.65 -2.01 -7.97
C GLU A 253 42.41 -1.71 -7.12
N ASN A 254 41.23 -1.80 -7.75
CA ASN A 254 39.97 -1.44 -7.14
C ASN A 254 39.41 -2.60 -6.28
N TRP A 255 39.52 -2.52 -4.95
CA TRP A 255 39.08 -3.57 -4.00
C TRP A 255 37.71 -3.29 -3.37
N LEU A 256 36.98 -4.35 -3.01
CA LEU A 256 35.84 -4.31 -2.09
C LEU A 256 36.12 -5.18 -0.86
N LEU A 257 35.99 -4.61 0.34
CA LEU A 257 36.10 -5.35 1.60
C LEU A 257 34.71 -5.71 2.12
N CYS A 258 34.52 -6.93 2.59
CA CYS A 258 33.27 -7.36 3.19
C CYS A 258 33.46 -8.24 4.43
N GLY A 259 32.35 -8.46 5.15
CA GLY A 259 32.32 -9.35 6.30
C GLY A 259 30.90 -9.70 6.73
N LEU A 260 30.55 -11.00 6.65
CA LEU A 260 29.31 -11.53 7.22
C LEU A 260 29.55 -12.01 8.65
N HIS A 261 29.08 -11.23 9.60
CA HIS A 261 29.27 -11.47 11.03
C HIS A 261 30.75 -11.48 11.49
N ALA A 262 31.55 -10.51 11.04
CA ALA A 262 32.94 -10.32 11.44
C ALA A 262 33.08 -9.91 12.92
N CYS A 263 32.87 -10.86 13.84
CA CYS A 263 32.82 -10.61 15.27
C CYS A 263 34.19 -10.29 15.88
N GLY A 264 34.15 -9.63 17.03
CA GLY A 264 35.36 -9.37 17.83
C GLY A 264 36.18 -8.20 17.32
N ASP A 265 37.48 -8.43 17.15
CA ASP A 265 38.49 -7.48 16.65
C ASP A 265 38.52 -7.38 15.11
N LEU A 266 37.76 -8.23 14.40
CA LEU A 266 37.72 -8.28 12.94
C LEU A 266 36.97 -7.08 12.32
N THR A 267 35.78 -6.71 12.80
CA THR A 267 35.05 -5.51 12.30
C THR A 267 35.91 -4.22 12.34
N PRO A 268 36.59 -3.87 13.45
CA PRO A 268 37.54 -2.76 13.49
C PRO A 268 38.63 -2.89 12.44
N ALA A 269 39.20 -4.09 12.30
CA ALA A 269 40.26 -4.34 11.34
C ALA A 269 39.77 -4.09 9.91
N VAL A 270 38.58 -4.58 9.52
CA VAL A 270 38.00 -4.34 8.18
C VAL A 270 37.79 -2.85 7.93
N MET A 271 37.23 -2.12 8.89
CA MET A 271 36.97 -0.67 8.74
C MET A 271 38.27 0.13 8.60
N LYS A 272 39.28 -0.19 9.41
CA LYS A 272 40.58 0.48 9.34
C LYS A 272 41.31 0.15 8.05
N HIS A 273 41.31 -1.12 7.64
CA HIS A 273 41.86 -1.54 6.34
C HIS A 273 41.15 -0.85 5.19
N PHE A 274 39.82 -0.69 5.23
CA PHE A 274 39.09 0.10 4.24
C PHE A 274 39.57 1.56 4.20
N LEU A 275 39.66 2.24 5.34
CA LEU A 275 40.08 3.65 5.39
C LEU A 275 41.52 3.86 4.91
N GLN A 276 42.43 2.93 5.22
CA GLN A 276 43.86 3.02 4.92
C GLN A 276 44.27 2.40 3.57
N SER A 277 43.35 1.75 2.86
CA SER A 277 43.60 1.11 1.56
C SER A 277 42.98 1.89 0.39
N GLU A 278 43.25 1.42 -0.82
CA GLU A 278 42.57 1.85 -2.03
C GLU A 278 41.23 1.13 -2.28
N ALA A 279 40.73 0.37 -1.30
CA ALA A 279 39.42 -0.22 -1.42
C ALA A 279 38.36 0.86 -1.62
N SER A 280 37.57 0.72 -2.69
CA SER A 280 36.58 1.72 -3.07
C SER A 280 35.23 1.49 -2.41
N ALA A 281 35.00 0.30 -1.84
CA ALA A 281 33.77 -0.05 -1.14
C ALA A 281 34.00 -0.99 0.05
N LEU A 282 33.14 -0.84 1.06
CA LEU A 282 33.05 -1.64 2.28
C LEU A 282 31.60 -2.07 2.48
N VAL A 283 31.37 -3.37 2.75
CA VAL A 283 30.04 -3.91 3.08
C VAL A 283 30.13 -4.85 4.29
N VAL A 284 29.62 -4.43 5.44
CA VAL A 284 29.69 -5.23 6.69
C VAL A 284 28.35 -5.31 7.39
N VAL A 285 28.04 -6.49 7.95
CA VAL A 285 26.87 -6.69 8.82
C VAL A 285 27.30 -6.43 10.26
N GLY A 286 26.77 -5.38 10.89
CA GLY A 286 27.23 -4.82 12.17
C GLY A 286 26.92 -5.69 13.40
N CYS A 287 27.46 -6.90 13.48
CA CYS A 287 26.87 -7.94 14.32
C CYS A 287 27.50 -8.16 15.70
N CYS A 288 28.61 -7.50 16.05
CA CYS A 288 29.40 -7.88 17.22
C CYS A 288 30.33 -6.78 17.69
N TYR A 289 30.49 -6.68 19.01
CA TYR A 289 31.25 -5.62 19.65
C TYR A 289 32.18 -6.15 20.75
N ASN A 290 33.47 -6.29 20.46
CA ASN A 290 34.50 -6.44 21.49
C ASN A 290 35.26 -5.12 21.60
N MET A 291 34.95 -4.32 22.65
CA MET A 291 35.74 -3.19 23.23
C MET A 291 35.21 -1.80 22.87
N LEU A 292 34.58 -1.05 23.81
CA LEU A 292 33.99 0.30 23.54
C LEU A 292 34.87 1.42 24.02
N THR A 293 36.05 1.07 24.48
CA THR A 293 37.02 2.01 25.02
C THR A 293 38.42 1.52 24.70
N GLU A 294 39.32 2.45 24.42
CA GLU A 294 40.77 2.21 24.30
C GLU A 294 41.43 1.93 25.66
N ASN A 295 40.68 1.85 26.77
CA ASN A 295 41.25 1.60 28.08
C ASN A 295 40.37 0.70 28.97
N LYS A 296 41.03 -0.28 29.60
CA LYS A 296 40.95 -0.66 31.03
C LYS A 296 42.12 -1.63 31.32
N PRO A 297 42.75 -1.70 32.52
CA PRO A 297 42.44 -1.04 33.80
C PRO A 297 43.70 -0.42 34.48
N GLU A 298 43.52 0.11 35.70
CA GLU A 298 44.58 0.62 36.56
C GLU A 298 45.66 -0.45 36.85
N GLY A 299 46.91 -0.17 36.46
CA GLY A 299 48.09 -0.99 36.76
C GLY A 299 49.34 -0.53 35.98
N PRO A 300 50.56 -0.54 36.58
CA PRO A 300 51.74 0.09 35.98
C PRO A 300 52.53 -0.91 35.12
N SER A 301 52.08 -1.22 33.91
CA SER A 301 52.97 -1.82 32.91
C SER A 301 52.49 -1.61 31.46
N LEU A 302 53.07 -0.58 30.85
CA LEU A 302 53.50 -0.42 29.44
C LEU A 302 52.54 -0.79 28.27
N HIS A 303 52.11 0.28 27.59
CA HIS A 303 51.97 0.49 26.14
C HIS A 303 51.01 -0.39 25.29
N SER A 304 49.96 0.28 24.78
CA SER A 304 49.22 0.09 23.51
C SER A 304 48.11 -0.98 23.39
N ALA A 305 47.20 -1.08 24.35
CA ALA A 305 45.91 -1.73 24.09
C ALA A 305 45.01 -0.82 23.22
N VAL A 306 45.18 -0.88 21.89
CA VAL A 306 44.38 -0.15 20.90
C VAL A 306 42.91 -0.61 20.97
N GLY A 307 42.00 0.28 21.34
CA GLY A 307 40.56 0.02 21.34
C GLY A 307 39.94 0.15 19.95
N PHE A 308 38.63 -0.08 19.87
CA PHE A 308 37.87 0.15 18.64
C PHE A 308 37.96 1.62 18.22
N PRO A 309 38.03 1.92 16.92
CA PRO A 309 37.84 3.28 16.44
C PRO A 309 36.46 3.80 16.85
N LEU A 310 36.42 4.96 17.50
CA LEU A 310 35.19 5.64 17.91
C LEU A 310 35.08 6.97 17.17
N SER A 311 33.84 7.42 16.94
CA SER A 311 33.61 8.78 16.43
C SER A 311 34.23 9.83 17.36
N ALA A 312 34.71 10.94 16.81
CA ALA A 312 35.20 12.10 17.56
C ALA A 312 34.13 12.59 18.56
N TYR A 313 32.86 12.51 18.16
CA TYR A 313 31.72 12.76 19.02
C TYR A 313 31.70 11.85 20.26
N MET A 314 31.86 10.53 20.11
CA MET A 314 31.89 9.60 21.25
C MET A 314 33.15 9.78 22.12
N LEU A 315 34.31 10.05 21.51
CA LEU A 315 35.56 10.32 22.24
C LEU A 315 35.43 11.54 23.16
N SER A 316 34.71 12.59 22.72
CA SER A 316 34.49 13.80 23.53
C SER A 316 33.65 13.56 24.79
N ARG A 317 32.85 12.49 24.84
CA ARG A 317 31.95 12.15 25.95
C ARG A 317 32.41 10.92 26.75
N SER A 318 33.68 10.52 26.60
CA SER A 318 34.26 9.25 27.06
C SER A 318 33.87 8.75 28.47
N PRO A 319 33.58 9.58 29.50
CA PRO A 319 33.18 9.05 30.81
C PRO A 319 31.77 8.44 30.84
N ILE A 320 30.85 8.87 29.98
CA ILE A 320 29.42 8.54 30.04
C ILE A 320 29.10 7.19 29.35
N PHE A 321 29.98 6.67 28.49
CA PHE A 321 29.66 5.64 27.49
C PHE A 321 30.33 4.27 27.71
N HIS A 322 30.69 3.93 28.96
CA HIS A 322 31.28 2.63 29.26
C HIS A 322 30.26 1.49 29.21
N LEU A 323 30.21 0.74 28.10
CA LEU A 323 29.47 -0.53 28.04
C LEU A 323 30.27 -1.68 28.66
N GLY A 324 29.73 -2.29 29.70
CA GLY A 324 30.27 -3.52 30.32
C GLY A 324 30.22 -4.74 29.38
N PHE A 325 30.85 -5.84 29.80
CA PHE A 325 30.81 -7.12 29.06
C PHE A 325 29.37 -7.63 28.84
N ALA A 326 28.49 -7.48 29.82
CA ALA A 326 27.09 -7.89 29.73
C ALA A 326 26.32 -7.08 28.67
N ALA A 327 26.42 -5.74 28.67
CA ALA A 327 25.81 -4.88 27.66
C ALA A 327 26.24 -5.25 26.23
N ARG A 328 27.55 -5.50 26.04
CA ARG A 328 28.11 -5.94 24.74
C ARG A 328 27.56 -7.29 24.29
N THR A 329 27.44 -8.23 25.22
CA THR A 329 26.88 -9.56 24.93
C THR A 329 25.40 -9.49 24.57
N LEU A 330 24.64 -8.61 25.22
CA LEU A 330 23.22 -8.38 24.93
C LEU A 330 23.00 -7.74 23.55
N ALA A 331 23.87 -6.80 23.14
CA ALA A 331 23.86 -6.23 21.79
C ALA A 331 24.03 -7.29 20.69
N CYS A 332 24.64 -8.44 21.02
CA CYS A 332 24.88 -9.54 20.09
C CYS A 332 23.75 -10.58 20.07
N GLN A 333 22.70 -10.43 20.90
CA GLN A 333 21.60 -11.37 21.01
C GLN A 333 20.31 -10.78 20.43
N ALA A 334 19.63 -11.54 19.57
CA ALA A 334 18.33 -11.13 19.07
C ALA A 334 17.24 -11.33 20.13
N THR A 335 16.46 -10.29 20.39
CA THR A 335 15.28 -10.27 21.28
C THR A 335 14.27 -11.37 20.92
N CYS A 336 14.06 -11.64 19.63
CA CYS A 336 13.13 -12.68 19.19
C CYS A 336 13.55 -14.12 19.53
N ARG A 337 14.83 -14.39 19.86
CA ARG A 337 15.24 -15.74 20.33
C ARG A 337 14.61 -16.13 21.66
N TRP A 338 14.07 -15.13 22.35
CA TRP A 338 13.35 -15.30 23.61
C TRP A 338 11.85 -15.55 23.37
N ALA A 339 11.37 -15.45 22.12
CA ALA A 339 9.96 -15.53 21.75
C ALA A 339 9.50 -16.91 21.23
N ASP A 340 10.42 -17.78 20.81
CA ASP A 340 10.06 -19.09 20.23
C ASP A 340 9.51 -20.02 21.32
N ASP A 341 8.20 -20.29 21.30
CA ASP A 341 7.44 -21.05 22.31
C ASP A 341 8.04 -22.44 22.65
N GLU A 342 8.71 -23.10 21.71
CA GLU A 342 9.33 -24.42 21.94
C GLU A 342 10.68 -24.36 22.67
N ASN A 343 11.37 -23.19 22.72
CA ASN A 343 12.71 -23.04 23.32
C ASN A 343 12.82 -21.90 24.35
N GLY A 344 11.81 -21.03 24.49
CA GLY A 344 11.86 -19.86 25.37
C GLY A 344 12.00 -20.23 26.85
N THR A 345 11.25 -21.24 27.30
CA THR A 345 11.31 -21.79 28.66
C THR A 345 12.68 -22.37 29.00
N ASP A 346 13.28 -23.10 28.04
CA ASP A 346 14.64 -23.65 28.14
C ASP A 346 15.71 -22.56 28.28
N ASN A 347 15.51 -21.39 27.67
CA ASN A 347 16.46 -20.28 27.78
C ASN A 347 16.49 -19.68 29.19
N PHE A 348 15.34 -19.49 29.83
CA PHE A 348 15.31 -19.01 31.23
C PHE A 348 15.96 -20.01 32.18
N ARG A 349 15.67 -21.31 32.00
CA ARG A 349 16.28 -22.38 32.79
C ARG A 349 17.80 -22.45 32.62
N ARG A 350 18.32 -22.21 31.41
CA ARG A 350 19.77 -22.10 31.16
C ARG A 350 20.43 -21.02 31.99
N HIS A 351 19.79 -19.84 32.11
CA HIS A 351 20.32 -18.74 32.90
C HIS A 351 20.20 -19.01 34.41
N HIS A 352 19.10 -19.62 34.84
CA HIS A 352 18.89 -20.06 36.21
C HIS A 352 19.98 -21.05 36.65
N PHE A 353 20.21 -22.12 35.89
CA PHE A 353 21.24 -23.11 36.21
C PHE A 353 22.67 -22.54 36.19
N ARG A 354 22.95 -21.57 35.32
CA ARG A 354 24.25 -20.87 35.32
C ARG A 354 24.47 -20.06 36.58
N ALA A 355 23.47 -19.28 37.02
CA ALA A 355 23.56 -18.50 38.24
C ALA A 355 23.60 -19.39 39.49
N LEU A 356 22.84 -20.50 39.49
CA LEU A 356 22.84 -21.47 40.59
C LEU A 356 24.19 -22.18 40.73
N LEU A 357 24.82 -22.58 39.61
CA LEU A 357 26.16 -23.16 39.64
C LEU A 357 27.21 -22.18 40.18
N GLN A 358 27.13 -20.91 39.80
CA GLN A 358 28.02 -19.88 40.33
C GLN A 358 27.83 -19.71 41.84
N HIS A 359 26.59 -19.71 42.32
CA HIS A 359 26.27 -19.64 43.75
C HIS A 359 26.85 -20.84 44.52
N VAL A 360 26.72 -22.06 43.98
CA VAL A 360 27.31 -23.27 44.54
C VAL A 360 28.84 -23.17 44.60
N LEU A 361 29.49 -22.72 43.52
CA LEU A 361 30.95 -22.54 43.50
C LEU A 361 31.42 -21.54 44.56
N CYS A 362 30.70 -20.42 44.75
CA CYS A 362 31.01 -19.44 45.77
C CYS A 362 30.83 -19.96 47.21
N GLN A 363 29.69 -20.60 47.51
CA GLN A 363 29.39 -21.14 48.85
C GLN A 363 30.37 -22.23 49.28
N HIS A 364 30.90 -22.99 48.32
CA HIS A 364 31.86 -24.06 48.57
C HIS A 364 33.33 -23.61 48.40
N GLY A 365 33.61 -22.33 48.12
CA GLY A 365 34.98 -21.81 47.97
C GLY A 365 35.75 -22.36 46.75
N LEU A 366 35.04 -22.75 45.69
CA LEU A 366 35.59 -23.44 44.51
C LEU A 366 35.93 -22.49 43.34
N THR A 367 35.64 -21.19 43.48
CA THR A 367 35.70 -20.19 42.39
C THR A 367 37.11 -20.02 41.81
N ASP A 368 38.14 -19.93 42.65
CA ASP A 368 39.52 -19.73 42.19
C ASP A 368 40.07 -20.97 41.45
N ARG A 369 39.66 -22.16 41.90
CA ARG A 369 40.01 -23.43 41.26
C ARG A 369 39.35 -23.57 39.88
N ALA A 370 38.08 -23.20 39.78
CA ALA A 370 37.36 -23.14 38.51
C ALA A 370 38.00 -22.16 37.52
N ARG A 371 38.43 -20.98 37.99
CA ARG A 371 39.12 -19.96 37.18
C ARG A 371 40.48 -20.44 36.66
N ALA A 372 41.28 -21.08 37.50
CA ALA A 372 42.58 -21.64 37.11
C ALA A 372 42.44 -22.69 35.99
N ASN A 373 41.42 -23.54 36.06
CA ASN A 373 41.22 -24.63 35.09
C ASN A 373 40.62 -24.18 33.76
N SER A 374 39.93 -23.04 33.69
CA SER A 374 39.37 -22.49 32.45
C SER A 374 40.41 -21.76 31.56
N LYS A 375 41.70 -21.76 31.95
CA LYS A 375 42.76 -20.93 31.34
C LYS A 375 42.42 -19.42 31.33
N ALA A 376 41.59 -18.97 32.27
CA ALA A 376 41.25 -17.56 32.45
C ALA A 376 42.35 -16.86 33.25
N SER A 377 42.73 -15.63 32.89
CA SER A 377 43.58 -14.79 33.75
C SER A 377 42.88 -14.43 35.07
N VAL A 378 43.62 -13.93 36.07
CA VAL A 378 43.11 -13.60 37.42
C VAL A 378 41.86 -12.70 37.41
N ASP A 379 41.70 -11.89 36.35
CA ASP A 379 40.58 -10.96 36.14
C ASP A 379 39.54 -11.42 35.09
N GLN A 380 39.57 -12.69 34.65
CA GLN A 380 38.64 -13.21 33.65
C GLN A 380 37.55 -14.12 34.23
N ASP A 381 36.37 -14.05 33.60
CA ASP A 381 35.19 -14.85 33.93
C ASP A 381 35.43 -16.35 33.68
N ILE A 382 34.75 -17.22 34.45
CA ILE A 382 34.80 -18.67 34.28
C ILE A 382 34.01 -19.07 33.01
N ILE A 383 34.71 -19.62 32.00
CA ILE A 383 34.10 -19.99 30.71
C ILE A 383 33.90 -21.52 30.62
N ILE A 384 32.64 -21.97 30.73
CA ILE A 384 32.25 -23.39 30.59
C ILE A 384 32.13 -23.82 29.11
N GLY A 385 31.90 -22.86 28.20
CA GLY A 385 31.66 -23.12 26.77
C GLY A 385 30.25 -23.63 26.44
N ARG A 386 30.02 -24.07 25.20
CA ARG A 386 28.71 -24.54 24.73
C ARG A 386 28.44 -25.98 25.20
N LEU A 387 27.38 -26.16 25.99
CA LEU A 387 26.86 -27.47 26.39
C LEU A 387 25.74 -27.92 25.44
N LYS A 388 25.49 -29.25 25.40
CA LYS A 388 24.39 -29.82 24.61
C LYS A 388 23.04 -29.37 25.20
N PRO A 389 21.98 -29.12 24.40
CA PRO A 389 20.68 -28.70 24.91
C PRO A 389 20.08 -29.64 25.98
N SER A 390 20.31 -30.95 25.84
CA SER A 390 19.87 -31.97 26.80
C SER A 390 20.44 -31.79 28.21
N ALA A 391 21.49 -30.99 28.39
CA ALA A 391 22.04 -30.69 29.71
C ALA A 391 21.08 -29.87 30.58
N PHE A 392 20.13 -29.15 29.98
CA PHE A 392 19.25 -28.22 30.69
C PHE A 392 17.85 -28.80 30.94
N THR A 393 17.55 -29.98 30.40
CA THR A 393 16.24 -30.63 30.55
C THR A 393 16.22 -31.75 31.59
N GLN A 394 17.39 -32.19 32.08
CA GLN A 394 17.55 -33.31 33.02
C GLN A 394 17.76 -32.88 34.49
N GLY A 395 17.51 -31.62 34.82
CA GLY A 395 17.69 -31.06 36.17
C GLY A 395 19.08 -30.46 36.44
N PHE A 396 19.21 -29.72 37.53
CA PHE A 396 20.44 -29.00 37.89
C PHE A 396 21.63 -29.92 38.22
N PRO A 397 21.47 -31.07 38.91
CA PRO A 397 22.60 -31.96 39.20
C PRO A 397 23.31 -32.47 37.93
N PHE A 398 22.55 -32.83 36.90
CA PHE A 398 23.10 -33.28 35.62
C PHE A 398 23.85 -32.14 34.90
N TYR A 399 23.26 -30.95 34.89
CA TYR A 399 23.90 -29.75 34.34
C TYR A 399 25.23 -29.44 35.05
N ALA A 400 25.23 -29.41 36.39
CA ALA A 400 26.39 -29.05 37.20
C ALA A 400 27.55 -30.02 36.97
N LYS A 401 27.29 -31.33 36.92
CA LYS A 401 28.32 -32.34 36.60
C LYS A 401 28.96 -32.12 35.23
N LEU A 402 28.14 -31.87 34.20
CA LEU A 402 28.65 -31.63 32.85
C LEU A 402 29.46 -30.32 32.77
N ALA A 403 29.00 -29.28 33.45
CA ALA A 403 29.70 -28.00 33.52
C ALA A 403 31.05 -28.12 34.25
N LEU A 404 31.09 -28.78 35.40
CA LEU A 404 32.31 -29.04 36.16
C LEU A 404 33.31 -29.89 35.35
N SER A 405 32.83 -30.87 34.58
CA SER A 405 33.69 -31.66 33.71
C SER A 405 34.40 -30.82 32.64
N ARG A 406 33.75 -29.77 32.12
CA ARG A 406 34.37 -28.81 31.19
C ARG A 406 35.42 -27.94 31.85
N LEU A 407 35.26 -27.69 33.15
CA LEU A 407 36.22 -27.02 34.01
C LEU A 407 37.27 -27.99 34.59
N LYS A 408 37.33 -29.25 34.10
CA LYS A 408 38.23 -30.29 34.59
C LYS A 408 38.10 -30.55 36.10
N MET A 409 36.89 -30.44 36.63
CA MET A 409 36.54 -30.69 38.04
C MET A 409 35.57 -31.88 38.15
N ASP A 410 35.67 -32.63 39.23
CA ASP A 410 34.78 -33.76 39.54
C ASP A 410 33.86 -33.41 40.71
N ALA A 411 32.54 -33.45 40.48
CA ALA A 411 31.55 -33.06 41.48
C ALA A 411 31.63 -33.89 42.78
N GLY A 412 31.94 -35.19 42.69
CA GLY A 412 32.02 -36.06 43.87
C GLY A 412 33.25 -35.75 44.74
N VAL A 413 34.38 -35.43 44.11
CA VAL A 413 35.63 -35.06 44.82
C VAL A 413 35.50 -33.71 45.53
N GLU A 414 34.73 -32.78 44.97
CA GLU A 414 34.53 -31.44 45.55
C GLU A 414 33.39 -31.40 46.59
N GLY A 415 32.86 -32.54 47.02
CA GLY A 415 31.77 -32.62 48.01
C GLY A 415 30.39 -32.25 47.49
N LEU A 416 30.22 -32.10 46.17
CA LEU A 416 28.98 -31.75 45.49
C LEU A 416 28.22 -33.03 45.05
N THR A 417 27.75 -33.79 46.04
CA THR A 417 26.91 -34.98 45.80
C THR A 417 25.57 -34.62 45.14
N ASP A 418 24.91 -35.60 44.50
CA ASP A 418 23.60 -35.37 43.87
C ASP A 418 22.55 -34.85 44.85
N SER A 419 22.57 -35.31 46.10
CA SER A 419 21.67 -34.80 47.16
C SER A 419 21.95 -33.34 47.51
N VAL A 420 23.21 -32.91 47.51
CA VAL A 420 23.58 -31.50 47.77
C VAL A 420 23.12 -30.61 46.62
N LEU A 421 23.41 -31.01 45.38
CA LEU A 421 22.98 -30.26 44.19
C LEU A 421 21.45 -30.21 44.07
N GLN A 422 20.75 -31.29 44.41
CA GLN A 422 19.28 -31.31 44.43
C GLN A 422 18.71 -30.37 45.50
N ALA A 423 19.32 -30.31 46.69
CA ALA A 423 18.90 -29.38 47.74
C ALA A 423 19.03 -27.91 47.30
N TYR A 424 20.08 -27.57 46.54
CA TYR A 424 20.22 -26.25 45.93
C TYR A 424 19.14 -25.96 44.88
N GLU A 425 18.82 -26.93 44.01
CA GLU A 425 17.74 -26.77 43.02
C GLU A 425 16.38 -26.53 43.71
N ASP A 426 16.07 -27.30 44.75
CA ASP A 426 14.80 -27.18 45.48
C ASP A 426 14.73 -25.84 46.25
N ALA A 427 15.83 -25.40 46.88
CA ALA A 427 15.87 -24.14 47.63
C ALA A 427 15.74 -22.89 46.75
N PHE A 428 16.20 -22.95 45.49
CA PHE A 428 16.20 -21.80 44.57
C PHE A 428 15.14 -21.87 43.47
N ARG A 429 14.30 -22.93 43.44
CA ARG A 429 13.26 -23.13 42.42
C ARG A 429 12.29 -21.95 42.30
N GLU A 430 11.79 -21.42 43.42
CA GLU A 430 10.88 -20.27 43.41
C GLU A 430 11.53 -18.95 42.98
N ARG A 431 12.87 -18.91 42.92
CA ARG A 431 13.65 -17.76 42.45
C ARG A 431 14.02 -17.83 40.97
N GLU A 432 13.60 -18.87 40.25
CA GLU A 432 13.79 -18.99 38.79
C GLU A 432 13.11 -17.82 38.06
N ILE A 433 11.91 -17.42 38.52
CA ILE A 433 11.14 -16.31 37.94
C ILE A 433 11.87 -14.96 38.06
N GLU A 434 12.64 -14.73 39.13
CA GLU A 434 13.39 -13.49 39.35
C GLU A 434 14.46 -13.30 38.26
N ILE A 435 15.17 -14.38 37.92
CA ILE A 435 16.15 -14.40 36.83
C ILE A 435 15.47 -14.21 35.49
N ALA A 436 14.32 -14.87 35.28
CA ALA A 436 13.58 -14.75 34.03
C ALA A 436 13.12 -13.30 33.76
N ILE A 437 12.63 -12.60 34.79
CA ILE A 437 12.26 -11.18 34.70
C ILE A 437 13.47 -10.33 34.29
N VAL A 438 14.59 -10.45 35.01
CA VAL A 438 15.76 -9.62 34.74
C VAL A 438 16.36 -9.90 33.36
N TRP A 439 16.41 -11.16 32.92
CA TRP A 439 16.89 -11.50 31.58
C TRP A 439 15.96 -11.02 30.47
N THR A 440 14.64 -11.07 30.67
CA THR A 440 13.67 -10.48 29.73
C THR A 440 13.92 -8.98 29.58
N LEU A 441 14.02 -8.24 30.68
CA LEU A 441 14.28 -6.79 30.65
C LEU A 441 15.64 -6.46 30.03
N ARG A 442 16.68 -7.24 30.36
CA ARG A 442 18.01 -7.12 29.75
C ARG A 442 17.98 -7.35 28.24
N SER A 443 17.21 -8.33 27.77
CA SER A 443 17.11 -8.64 26.34
C SER A 443 16.55 -7.44 25.56
N MET A 444 15.58 -6.72 26.11
CA MET A 444 14.97 -5.54 25.49
C MET A 444 15.98 -4.39 25.29
N MET A 445 16.99 -4.28 26.15
CA MET A 445 18.09 -3.32 25.98
C MET A 445 19.01 -3.66 24.80
N GLY A 446 18.98 -4.89 24.29
CA GLY A 446 19.82 -5.34 23.17
C GLY A 446 19.67 -4.47 21.92
N GLU A 447 18.43 -4.09 21.57
CA GLU A 447 18.15 -3.25 20.39
C GLU A 447 18.67 -1.81 20.56
N VAL A 448 18.65 -1.28 21.78
CA VAL A 448 19.21 0.03 22.14
C VAL A 448 20.72 0.01 21.97
N PHE A 449 21.39 -1.01 22.52
CA PHE A 449 22.84 -1.15 22.38
C PHE A 449 23.26 -1.29 20.91
N GLU A 450 22.60 -2.17 20.15
CA GLU A 450 22.91 -2.35 18.74
C GLU A 450 22.68 -1.07 17.91
N SER A 451 21.61 -0.30 18.21
CA SER A 451 21.36 0.99 17.54
C SER A 451 22.45 2.01 17.83
N MET A 452 22.95 2.06 19.07
CA MET A 452 24.08 2.93 19.43
C MET A 452 25.34 2.53 18.67
N LEU A 453 25.59 1.23 18.54
CA LEU A 453 26.73 0.72 17.78
C LEU A 453 26.63 1.11 16.31
N LEU A 454 25.51 0.83 15.64
CA LEU A 454 25.33 1.16 14.23
C LEU A 454 25.45 2.67 13.97
N ALA A 455 24.90 3.49 14.87
CA ALA A 455 24.99 4.95 14.81
C ALA A 455 26.43 5.47 14.97
N ASP A 456 27.20 4.94 15.93
CA ASP A 456 28.62 5.31 16.11
C ASP A 456 29.47 4.88 14.91
N ARG A 457 29.25 3.67 14.38
CA ARG A 457 29.99 3.16 13.20
C ARG A 457 29.73 4.01 11.97
N TYR A 458 28.45 4.36 11.76
CA TYR A 458 28.03 5.27 10.71
C TYR A 458 28.74 6.62 10.84
N LEU A 459 28.68 7.22 12.04
CA LEU A 459 29.27 8.53 12.31
C LEU A 459 30.80 8.52 12.15
N TYR A 460 31.49 7.51 12.69
CA TYR A 460 32.93 7.35 12.56
C TYR A 460 33.38 7.30 11.09
N LEU A 461 32.73 6.47 10.26
CA LEU A 461 33.09 6.41 8.84
C LEU A 461 32.81 7.72 8.10
N THR A 462 31.70 8.40 8.44
CA THR A 462 31.38 9.70 7.87
C THR A 462 32.41 10.77 8.26
N GLU A 463 32.86 10.78 9.53
CA GLU A 463 33.92 11.69 10.00
C GLU A 463 35.26 11.43 9.31
N GLN A 464 35.65 10.16 9.10
CA GLN A 464 36.92 9.80 8.49
C GLN A 464 36.96 9.99 6.96
N LEU A 465 35.83 9.76 6.27
CA LEU A 465 35.73 10.02 4.83
C LEU A 465 35.55 11.51 4.51
N GLY A 466 35.05 12.30 5.48
CA GLY A 466 34.72 13.71 5.26
C GLY A 466 33.52 13.90 4.31
N VAL A 467 33.15 15.16 4.07
CA VAL A 467 31.97 15.49 3.24
C VAL A 467 32.18 15.13 1.76
N ASP A 468 33.42 15.16 1.28
CA ASP A 468 33.77 14.98 -0.13
C ASP A 468 34.48 13.65 -0.45
N GLY A 469 34.91 12.88 0.56
CA GLY A 469 35.74 11.68 0.37
C GLY A 469 34.97 10.35 0.31
N GLY A 470 33.64 10.36 0.48
CA GLY A 470 32.82 9.17 0.22
C GLY A 470 31.39 9.25 0.75
N THR A 471 30.61 8.20 0.50
CA THR A 471 29.25 8.03 1.03
C THR A 471 29.20 6.86 2.01
N VAL A 472 28.45 7.03 3.11
CA VAL A 472 28.17 5.98 4.09
C VAL A 472 26.67 5.82 4.21
N GLU A 473 26.19 4.59 4.15
CA GLU A 473 24.79 4.22 4.26
C GLU A 473 24.59 3.06 5.23
N LEU A 474 23.45 3.08 5.92
CA LEU A 474 23.03 1.99 6.80
C LEU A 474 21.69 1.48 6.26
N LEU A 475 21.68 0.24 5.80
CA LEU A 475 20.65 -0.30 4.92
C LEU A 475 19.98 -1.55 5.51
N PRO A 476 18.65 -1.67 5.43
CA PRO A 476 17.96 -2.91 5.77
C PRO A 476 18.12 -3.95 4.66
N LEU A 477 18.87 -5.00 4.96
CA LEU A 477 19.26 -6.04 4.02
C LEU A 477 18.51 -7.36 4.23
N PHE A 478 18.26 -7.77 5.47
CA PHE A 478 17.65 -9.08 5.75
C PHE A 478 16.18 -8.98 6.21
N GLU A 479 15.45 -10.08 6.09
CA GLU A 479 14.10 -10.18 6.64
C GLU A 479 14.19 -10.23 8.17
N PRO A 480 13.55 -9.30 8.90
CA PRO A 480 13.69 -9.20 10.35
C PRO A 480 13.27 -10.48 11.10
N VAL A 481 12.29 -11.21 10.56
CA VAL A 481 11.78 -12.46 11.13
C VAL A 481 12.83 -13.59 11.04
N LEU A 482 13.57 -13.67 9.93
CA LEU A 482 14.56 -14.72 9.69
C LEU A 482 15.95 -14.35 10.21
N SER A 483 16.37 -13.09 10.02
CA SER A 483 17.60 -12.53 10.58
C SER A 483 17.32 -11.19 11.25
N PRO A 484 17.18 -11.18 12.59
CA PRO A 484 16.93 -9.97 13.38
C PRO A 484 18.05 -8.92 13.31
N ARG A 485 19.26 -9.33 12.90
CA ARG A 485 20.40 -8.44 12.64
C ARG A 485 20.35 -8.05 11.17
N ASN A 486 19.31 -7.31 10.81
CA ASN A 486 18.94 -7.09 9.41
C ASN A 486 19.61 -5.90 8.74
N MET A 487 20.48 -5.17 9.43
CA MET A 487 21.13 -3.97 8.89
C MET A 487 22.53 -4.28 8.33
N ALA A 488 22.85 -3.71 7.18
CA ALA A 488 24.18 -3.69 6.57
C ALA A 488 24.72 -2.26 6.52
N LEU A 489 25.96 -2.08 6.96
CA LEU A 489 26.71 -0.83 6.84
C LEU A 489 27.50 -0.86 5.53
N VAL A 490 27.25 0.10 4.66
CA VAL A 490 27.91 0.25 3.36
C VAL A 490 28.66 1.58 3.34
N ALA A 491 29.94 1.54 3.00
CA ALA A 491 30.73 2.75 2.81
C ALA A 491 31.48 2.70 1.49
N VAL A 492 31.59 3.84 0.82
CA VAL A 492 32.05 3.93 -0.57
C VAL A 492 32.88 5.19 -0.73
N LYS A 493 34.12 5.09 -1.26
CA LYS A 493 34.98 6.26 -1.51
C LYS A 493 34.63 6.92 -2.86
N THR A 494 34.61 8.24 -2.96
CA THR A 494 34.26 8.99 -4.19
C THR A 494 35.45 9.19 -5.14
N GLU A 495 35.20 9.07 -6.46
CA GLU A 495 36.00 9.67 -7.54
C GLU A 495 35.09 10.68 -8.31
N PRO A 496 35.65 11.65 -9.08
CA PRO A 496 35.00 12.92 -9.44
C PRO A 496 33.71 12.90 -10.28
N ASP A 497 33.14 11.74 -10.63
CA ASP A 497 31.93 11.67 -11.44
C ASP A 497 30.85 10.80 -10.81
N ASN A 498 29.83 11.49 -10.25
CA ASN A 498 28.45 11.05 -10.06
C ASN A 498 28.18 9.53 -9.92
N VAL A 499 28.40 8.97 -8.73
CA VAL A 499 27.75 7.70 -8.34
C VAL A 499 27.19 7.82 -6.92
N VAL A 500 25.94 8.24 -6.81
CA VAL A 500 25.12 8.03 -5.62
C VAL A 500 24.71 6.57 -5.60
N VAL A 501 25.20 5.81 -4.62
CA VAL A 501 24.78 4.42 -4.38
C VAL A 501 23.37 4.47 -3.79
N ASN A 502 22.35 4.51 -4.65
CA ASN A 502 20.95 4.48 -4.23
C ASN A 502 20.55 3.04 -3.90
N VAL A 503 20.67 2.64 -2.63
CA VAL A 503 20.05 1.42 -2.12
C VAL A 503 18.79 1.80 -1.33
N GLY A 504 17.67 1.93 -2.04
CA GLY A 504 16.34 1.89 -1.43
C GLY A 504 15.80 3.20 -0.82
N GLN A 505 15.67 4.24 -1.62
CA GLN A 505 14.51 5.14 -1.54
C GLN A 505 13.84 5.14 -2.92
N GLY A 506 12.53 4.96 -2.96
CA GLY A 506 11.81 4.65 -4.19
C GLY A 506 12.15 5.60 -5.34
N SER A 507 12.47 5.01 -6.49
CA SER A 507 13.03 5.68 -7.67
C SER A 507 12.05 6.62 -8.39
N ASN A 508 10.78 6.63 -7.98
CA ASN A 508 9.74 7.35 -8.69
C ASN A 508 9.41 8.70 -8.05
N GLU A 509 9.37 9.73 -8.87
CA GLU A 509 9.05 11.11 -8.47
C GLU A 509 8.09 11.74 -9.50
N ILE A 510 7.00 12.32 -9.02
CA ILE A 510 6.22 13.29 -9.79
C ILE A 510 6.69 14.69 -9.42
N ARG A 511 7.03 15.50 -10.41
CA ARG A 511 7.46 16.89 -10.26
C ARG A 511 6.61 17.78 -11.13
N TRP A 512 6.21 18.93 -10.61
CA TRP A 512 5.56 19.97 -11.40
C TRP A 512 6.29 21.29 -11.24
N SER A 513 6.39 22.05 -12.32
CA SER A 513 7.12 23.32 -12.35
C SER A 513 6.38 24.37 -13.15
N GLY A 514 6.17 25.53 -12.53
CA GLY A 514 5.58 26.68 -13.19
C GLY A 514 4.14 26.49 -13.64
N ILE A 515 3.35 25.71 -12.89
CA ILE A 515 1.96 25.42 -13.25
C ILE A 515 1.10 26.68 -13.11
N ASN A 516 0.53 27.14 -14.23
CA ASN A 516 -0.45 28.21 -14.27
C ASN A 516 -1.72 27.70 -14.95
N TYR A 517 -2.88 27.99 -14.38
CA TYR A 517 -4.16 27.61 -14.97
C TYR A 517 -5.14 28.77 -14.94
N SER A 518 -5.72 29.11 -16.09
CA SER A 518 -6.70 30.17 -16.24
C SER A 518 -7.97 29.65 -16.94
N VAL A 519 -9.13 30.18 -16.54
CA VAL A 519 -10.43 29.83 -17.12
C VAL A 519 -11.25 31.08 -17.42
N PRO A 520 -12.07 31.08 -18.50
CA PRO A 520 -13.01 32.17 -18.74
C PRO A 520 -14.13 32.15 -17.70
N PHE A 521 -14.46 33.31 -17.15
CA PHE A 521 -15.52 33.51 -16.15
C PHE A 521 -16.48 34.61 -16.62
N GLY A 522 -17.78 34.33 -16.63
CA GLY A 522 -18.83 35.26 -17.09
C GLY A 522 -19.79 34.63 -18.12
N LYS A 523 -20.86 35.34 -18.48
CA LYS A 523 -21.84 34.92 -19.51
C LYS A 523 -21.83 35.92 -20.67
N GLY A 524 -21.92 35.43 -21.91
CA GLY A 524 -22.05 36.28 -23.10
C GLY A 524 -20.74 36.94 -23.53
N LYS A 525 -20.79 38.24 -23.88
CA LYS A 525 -19.63 39.03 -24.36
C LYS A 525 -18.73 39.55 -23.22
N GLU A 526 -19.16 39.46 -21.96
CA GLU A 526 -18.39 39.85 -20.77
C GLU A 526 -17.69 38.63 -20.14
N LYS A 527 -16.78 38.00 -20.89
CA LYS A 527 -15.92 36.95 -20.33
C LYS A 527 -14.63 37.57 -19.81
N ILE A 528 -14.38 37.42 -18.52
CA ILE A 528 -13.13 37.80 -17.88
C ILE A 528 -12.30 36.53 -17.65
N THR A 529 -11.03 36.54 -18.00
CA THR A 529 -10.13 35.42 -17.69
C THR A 529 -9.80 35.43 -16.20
N LYS A 530 -10.18 34.35 -15.50
CA LYS A 530 -9.88 34.16 -14.08
C LYS A 530 -8.71 33.20 -13.94
N GLN A 531 -7.62 33.69 -13.36
CA GLN A 531 -6.47 32.88 -12.97
C GLN A 531 -6.83 32.01 -11.75
N LEU A 532 -6.70 30.70 -11.86
CA LEU A 532 -7.00 29.74 -10.79
C LEU A 532 -5.75 29.15 -10.14
N LEU A 533 -4.63 29.04 -10.87
CA LEU A 533 -3.32 28.64 -10.35
C LEU A 533 -2.25 29.59 -10.90
N VAL A 534 -1.29 29.94 -10.04
CA VAL A 534 -0.19 30.86 -10.33
C VAL A 534 1.12 30.21 -9.92
N ASN A 535 1.97 29.93 -10.90
CA ASN A 535 3.35 29.45 -10.75
C ASN A 535 3.54 28.34 -9.69
N ALA A 536 2.65 27.35 -9.65
CA ALA A 536 2.76 26.28 -8.67
C ALA A 536 3.90 25.33 -9.05
N THR A 537 4.78 25.03 -8.10
CA THR A 537 5.97 24.19 -8.27
C THR A 537 6.12 23.26 -7.05
N GLY A 538 6.58 22.03 -7.25
CA GLY A 538 6.74 21.04 -6.19
C GLY A 538 7.03 19.64 -6.70
N TYR A 539 7.26 18.70 -5.77
CA TYR A 539 7.60 17.32 -6.09
C TYR A 539 7.22 16.33 -4.99
N VAL A 540 6.77 15.13 -5.38
CA VAL A 540 6.44 14.04 -4.46
C VAL A 540 7.15 12.77 -4.89
N ARG A 541 7.81 12.12 -3.93
CA ARG A 541 8.53 10.87 -4.14
C ARG A 541 7.69 9.67 -3.71
N GLN A 542 8.05 8.52 -4.23
CA GLN A 542 7.46 7.24 -3.88
C GLN A 542 7.48 7.02 -2.35
N GLY A 543 6.35 6.56 -1.78
CA GLY A 543 6.18 6.37 -0.35
C GLY A 543 5.77 7.63 0.43
N GLN A 544 5.81 8.80 -0.22
CA GLN A 544 5.39 10.07 0.39
C GLN A 544 3.89 10.31 0.22
N VAL A 545 3.31 10.90 1.25
CA VAL A 545 1.93 11.38 1.33
C VAL A 545 1.97 12.90 1.52
N VAL A 546 1.32 13.61 0.60
CA VAL A 546 1.28 15.08 0.60
C VAL A 546 -0.14 15.60 0.77
N ALA A 547 -0.32 16.52 1.69
CA ALA A 547 -1.57 17.22 1.90
C ALA A 547 -1.57 18.60 1.21
N ILE A 548 -2.63 18.87 0.46
CA ILE A 548 -2.92 20.17 -0.14
C ILE A 548 -3.95 20.88 0.74
N MET A 549 -3.54 21.97 1.36
CA MET A 549 -4.34 22.75 2.31
C MET A 549 -4.51 24.19 1.86
N GLY A 550 -5.57 24.84 2.33
CA GLY A 550 -5.94 26.19 1.93
C GLY A 550 -7.40 26.50 2.23
N GLY A 551 -7.76 27.77 2.30
CA GLY A 551 -9.14 28.20 2.48
C GLY A 551 -10.07 27.78 1.33
N SER A 552 -11.37 28.04 1.49
CA SER A 552 -12.35 27.84 0.41
C SER A 552 -12.01 28.71 -0.80
N GLY A 553 -11.99 28.11 -2.00
CA GLY A 553 -11.61 28.81 -3.23
C GLY A 553 -10.10 29.05 -3.41
N ALA A 554 -9.24 28.49 -2.56
CA ALA A 554 -7.80 28.63 -2.67
C ALA A 554 -7.15 27.95 -3.89
N GLY A 555 -7.88 27.06 -4.59
CA GLY A 555 -7.36 26.29 -5.72
C GLY A 555 -6.92 24.86 -5.39
N LYS A 556 -7.28 24.32 -4.21
CA LYS A 556 -6.94 22.95 -3.76
C LYS A 556 -7.34 21.87 -4.77
N SER A 557 -8.65 21.72 -5.01
CA SER A 557 -9.15 20.73 -5.97
C SER A 557 -8.73 21.07 -7.39
N THR A 558 -8.53 22.34 -7.74
CA THR A 558 -7.96 22.73 -9.05
C THR A 558 -6.54 22.20 -9.21
N MET A 559 -5.69 22.32 -8.18
CA MET A 559 -4.32 21.79 -8.19
C MET A 559 -4.32 20.27 -8.31
N LEU A 560 -5.11 19.59 -7.48
CA LEU A 560 -5.22 18.13 -7.50
C LEU A 560 -5.69 17.62 -8.87
N ASN A 561 -6.71 18.26 -9.44
CA ASN A 561 -7.24 17.96 -10.77
C ASN A 561 -6.21 18.23 -11.87
N THR A 562 -5.44 19.31 -11.81
CA THR A 562 -4.37 19.61 -12.77
C THR A 562 -3.30 18.51 -12.79
N LEU A 563 -2.83 18.09 -11.61
CA LEU A 563 -1.85 17.00 -11.48
C LEU A 563 -2.42 15.66 -11.95
N ALA A 564 -3.67 15.36 -11.61
CA ALA A 564 -4.37 14.16 -12.08
C ALA A 564 -4.69 14.18 -13.58
N GLY A 565 -4.41 15.28 -14.29
CA GLY A 565 -4.78 15.45 -15.69
C GLY A 565 -6.29 15.53 -15.88
N ARG A 566 -7.05 15.90 -14.87
CA ARG A 566 -8.49 16.07 -14.92
C ARG A 566 -8.82 17.57 -14.99
N ILE A 567 -8.52 18.25 -16.10
CA ILE A 567 -8.88 19.67 -16.26
C ILE A 567 -10.05 19.86 -17.21
N ALA A 568 -10.83 20.92 -16.97
CA ALA A 568 -11.99 21.23 -17.79
C ALA A 568 -11.55 21.67 -19.19
N ASP A 569 -12.07 21.01 -20.22
CA ASP A 569 -11.84 21.38 -21.62
C ASP A 569 -12.82 22.49 -22.03
N GLN A 570 -12.67 23.67 -21.42
CA GLN A 570 -13.42 24.85 -21.80
C GLN A 570 -12.69 25.56 -22.94
N LYS A 571 -13.43 26.05 -23.95
CA LYS A 571 -12.86 26.97 -24.93
C LYS A 571 -12.26 28.16 -24.17
N GLU A 572 -11.02 28.55 -24.50
CA GLU A 572 -10.27 29.65 -23.86
C GLU A 572 -9.66 29.35 -22.47
N SER A 573 -9.67 28.10 -21.98
CA SER A 573 -8.85 27.73 -20.81
C SER A 573 -7.40 27.47 -21.20
N GLU A 574 -6.44 28.00 -20.43
CA GLU A 574 -5.00 27.84 -20.69
C GLU A 574 -4.31 27.20 -19.48
N LEU A 575 -3.57 26.11 -19.72
CA LEU A 575 -2.69 25.46 -18.75
C LEU A 575 -1.25 25.59 -19.28
N THR A 576 -0.36 26.19 -18.50
CA THR A 576 1.08 26.27 -18.80
C THR A 576 1.90 25.68 -17.65
N GLY A 577 3.16 25.35 -17.93
CA GLY A 577 4.09 24.68 -17.00
C GLY A 577 4.24 23.19 -17.31
N ASP A 578 5.16 22.53 -16.60
CA ASP A 578 5.56 21.15 -16.86
C ASP A 578 5.14 20.22 -15.72
N ILE A 579 4.63 19.03 -16.08
CA ILE A 579 4.39 17.92 -15.16
C ILE A 579 5.23 16.74 -15.64
N LEU A 580 6.24 16.40 -14.84
CA LEU A 580 7.25 15.40 -15.14
C LEU A 580 7.06 14.18 -14.21
N ILE A 581 7.14 12.97 -14.76
CA ILE A 581 7.36 11.75 -13.98
C ILE A 581 8.77 11.26 -14.29
N ASN A 582 9.62 11.16 -13.27
CA ASN A 582 11.00 10.66 -13.40
C ASN A 582 11.78 11.35 -14.54
N GLY A 583 11.53 12.65 -14.77
CA GLY A 583 12.16 13.44 -15.82
C GLY A 583 11.47 13.42 -17.18
N GLU A 584 10.49 12.53 -17.40
CA GLU A 584 9.72 12.49 -18.64
C GLU A 584 8.40 13.26 -18.51
N ALA A 585 8.02 13.98 -19.57
CA ALA A 585 6.74 14.67 -19.61
C ALA A 585 5.57 13.68 -19.55
N ARG A 586 4.52 14.05 -18.80
CA ARG A 586 3.27 13.29 -18.78
C ARG A 586 2.77 13.02 -20.19
N ASN A 587 2.55 11.74 -20.51
CA ASN A 587 1.76 11.35 -21.69
C ASN A 587 0.26 11.27 -21.32
N PRO A 588 -0.60 12.15 -21.85
CA PRO A 588 -2.02 12.19 -21.49
C PRO A 588 -2.77 10.89 -21.80
N SER A 589 -2.29 10.15 -22.79
CA SER A 589 -2.97 8.95 -23.27
C SER A 589 -2.78 7.73 -22.35
N THR A 590 -1.63 7.65 -21.66
CA THR A 590 -1.28 6.57 -20.73
C THR A 590 -1.44 6.98 -19.26
N TRP A 591 -1.64 8.28 -18.97
CA TRP A 591 -1.72 8.81 -17.61
C TRP A 591 -2.70 8.08 -16.69
N ARG A 592 -3.87 7.69 -17.23
CA ARG A 592 -4.91 6.94 -16.49
C ARG A 592 -4.48 5.56 -16.02
N ASN A 593 -3.49 4.96 -16.68
CA ASN A 593 -3.01 3.63 -16.33
C ASN A 593 -2.03 3.70 -15.13
N ILE A 594 -1.48 4.88 -14.87
CA ILE A 594 -0.44 5.11 -13.86
C ILE A 594 -1.06 5.68 -12.58
N CYS A 595 -2.05 6.57 -12.73
CA CYS A 595 -2.71 7.22 -11.61
C CYS A 595 -4.15 6.75 -11.38
N SER A 596 -4.63 6.93 -10.16
CA SER A 596 -6.05 6.78 -9.80
C SER A 596 -6.51 7.96 -8.97
N TYR A 597 -7.81 8.24 -9.00
CA TYR A 597 -8.39 9.44 -8.40
C TYR A 597 -9.66 9.10 -7.63
N VAL A 598 -9.64 9.33 -6.33
CA VAL A 598 -10.80 9.20 -5.45
C VAL A 598 -11.50 10.56 -5.41
N GLU A 599 -12.73 10.60 -5.89
CA GLU A 599 -13.57 11.82 -5.87
C GLU A 599 -14.08 12.12 -4.44
N GLN A 600 -14.50 13.36 -4.24
CA GLN A 600 -15.09 13.81 -2.97
C GLN A 600 -16.37 13.01 -2.65
N ASP A 601 -17.27 12.90 -3.62
CA ASP A 601 -18.54 12.17 -3.50
C ASP A 601 -18.38 10.66 -3.77
N ASP A 602 -18.81 9.84 -2.83
CA ASP A 602 -18.73 8.37 -2.92
C ASP A 602 -19.95 7.76 -3.64
N LEU A 603 -20.11 8.08 -4.92
CA LEU A 603 -21.26 7.65 -5.74
C LEU A 603 -21.18 6.16 -6.09
N MET A 604 -22.06 5.30 -5.59
CA MET A 604 -22.02 3.85 -5.89
C MET A 604 -23.43 3.28 -6.06
N PHE A 605 -23.53 2.08 -6.64
CA PHE A 605 -24.79 1.35 -6.68
C PHE A 605 -25.16 0.88 -5.27
N THR A 606 -26.36 1.27 -4.83
CA THR A 606 -26.80 1.11 -3.43
C THR A 606 -27.22 -0.32 -3.10
N ASN A 607 -27.72 -1.07 -4.09
CA ASN A 607 -28.20 -2.45 -3.94
C ASN A 607 -27.11 -3.53 -4.11
N LEU A 608 -25.85 -3.12 -4.27
CA LEU A 608 -24.71 -4.03 -4.32
C LEU A 608 -24.02 -4.09 -2.95
N SER A 609 -23.38 -5.22 -2.67
CA SER A 609 -22.50 -5.36 -1.50
C SER A 609 -21.10 -4.78 -1.74
N VAL A 610 -20.34 -4.62 -0.66
CA VAL A 610 -18.93 -4.20 -0.71
C VAL A 610 -18.11 -5.12 -1.63
N GLU A 611 -18.21 -6.43 -1.43
CA GLU A 611 -17.50 -7.44 -2.23
C GLU A 611 -17.88 -7.37 -3.71
N GLU A 612 -19.17 -7.25 -4.02
CA GLU A 612 -19.65 -7.17 -5.41
C GLU A 612 -19.18 -5.89 -6.09
N THR A 613 -19.21 -4.76 -5.38
CA THR A 613 -18.75 -3.46 -5.90
C THR A 613 -17.27 -3.53 -6.30
N LEU A 614 -16.42 -4.07 -5.43
CA LEU A 614 -14.99 -4.27 -5.71
C LEU A 614 -14.76 -5.33 -6.80
N THR A 615 -15.56 -6.39 -6.84
CA THR A 615 -15.49 -7.42 -7.88
C THR A 615 -15.83 -6.87 -9.25
N TYR A 616 -16.89 -6.07 -9.39
CA TYR A 616 -17.22 -5.43 -10.65
C TYR A 616 -16.16 -4.41 -11.07
N ALA A 617 -15.59 -3.66 -10.13
CA ALA A 617 -14.46 -2.79 -10.42
C ALA A 617 -13.25 -3.57 -10.94
N ALA A 618 -12.92 -4.72 -10.32
CA ALA A 618 -11.85 -5.62 -10.75
C ALA A 618 -12.12 -6.22 -12.13
N GLN A 619 -13.33 -6.70 -12.39
CA GLN A 619 -13.69 -7.27 -13.69
C GLN A 619 -13.58 -6.25 -14.81
N LEU A 620 -14.01 -5.01 -14.59
CA LEU A 620 -14.03 -3.96 -15.62
C LEU A 620 -12.67 -3.28 -15.82
N ARG A 621 -11.82 -3.20 -14.78
CA ARG A 621 -10.55 -2.45 -14.82
C ARG A 621 -9.32 -3.34 -15.02
N LEU A 622 -9.35 -4.60 -14.62
CA LEU A 622 -8.22 -5.51 -14.80
C LEU A 622 -8.25 -6.13 -16.21
N PRO A 623 -7.10 -6.19 -16.91
CA PRO A 623 -7.03 -6.77 -18.25
C PRO A 623 -7.47 -8.23 -18.26
N SER A 624 -7.94 -8.71 -19.42
CA SER A 624 -8.40 -10.10 -19.62
C SER A 624 -7.36 -11.19 -19.32
N LYS A 625 -6.07 -10.83 -19.21
CA LYS A 625 -5.00 -11.75 -18.78
C LYS A 625 -5.16 -12.25 -17.34
N PHE A 626 -5.87 -11.51 -16.49
CA PHE A 626 -6.18 -11.94 -15.13
C PHE A 626 -7.33 -12.93 -15.14
N THR A 627 -7.12 -14.10 -14.55
CA THR A 627 -8.17 -15.09 -14.30
C THR A 627 -9.17 -14.58 -13.26
N GLU A 628 -10.40 -15.09 -13.26
CA GLU A 628 -11.40 -14.71 -12.25
C GLU A 628 -10.95 -15.05 -10.82
N ALA A 629 -10.12 -16.09 -10.64
CA ALA A 629 -9.53 -16.43 -9.35
C ALA A 629 -8.53 -15.36 -8.87
N GLU A 630 -7.62 -14.90 -9.73
CA GLU A 630 -6.67 -13.84 -9.40
C GLU A 630 -7.39 -12.50 -9.12
N LYS A 631 -8.43 -12.18 -9.89
CA LYS A 631 -9.25 -10.98 -9.63
C LYS A 631 -9.90 -11.06 -8.25
N LYS A 632 -10.45 -12.23 -7.89
CA LYS A 632 -11.06 -12.46 -6.58
C LYS A 632 -10.03 -12.35 -5.45
N GLU A 633 -8.87 -12.98 -5.59
CA GLU A 633 -7.78 -12.91 -4.61
C GLU A 633 -7.34 -11.46 -4.38
N LYS A 634 -7.27 -10.66 -5.45
CA LYS A 634 -6.95 -9.23 -5.36
C LYS A 634 -8.02 -8.45 -4.59
N VAL A 635 -9.30 -8.72 -4.85
CA VAL A 635 -10.41 -8.13 -4.11
C VAL A 635 -10.36 -8.52 -2.63
N ASP A 636 -10.05 -9.78 -2.32
CA ASP A 636 -9.90 -10.28 -0.94
C ASP A 636 -8.80 -9.54 -0.19
N LYS A 637 -7.64 -9.36 -0.83
CA LYS A 637 -6.52 -8.58 -0.29
C LYS A 637 -6.90 -7.13 0.00
N ILE A 638 -7.64 -6.48 -0.91
CA ILE A 638 -8.09 -5.09 -0.73
C ILE A 638 -9.08 -4.97 0.43
N ILE A 639 -10.05 -5.89 0.53
CA ILE A 639 -11.02 -5.91 1.63
C ILE A 639 -10.31 -6.06 2.98
N MET A 640 -9.30 -6.92 3.05
CA MET A 640 -8.50 -7.12 4.27
C MET A 640 -7.67 -5.87 4.60
N GLN A 641 -6.95 -5.30 3.63
CA GLN A 641 -6.09 -4.13 3.84
C GLN A 641 -6.86 -2.89 4.27
N LEU A 642 -8.10 -2.74 3.82
CA LEU A 642 -8.97 -1.62 4.17
C LEU A 642 -9.86 -1.92 5.38
N ASN A 643 -9.66 -3.04 6.08
CA ASN A 643 -10.46 -3.45 7.24
C ASN A 643 -11.98 -3.49 6.95
N LEU A 644 -12.37 -3.98 5.78
CA LEU A 644 -13.77 -4.08 5.32
C LEU A 644 -14.38 -5.49 5.51
N ASN A 645 -13.68 -6.40 6.20
CA ASN A 645 -14.13 -7.79 6.37
C ASN A 645 -15.51 -7.90 7.04
N ASN A 646 -15.78 -7.09 8.06
CA ASN A 646 -17.04 -7.13 8.81
C ASN A 646 -18.25 -6.69 7.96
N CYS A 647 -18.03 -5.78 7.00
CA CYS A 647 -19.08 -5.26 6.12
C CYS A 647 -19.04 -5.85 4.70
N ARG A 648 -18.23 -6.90 4.47
CA ARG A 648 -17.95 -7.47 3.15
C ARG A 648 -19.19 -7.80 2.32
N LYS A 649 -20.19 -8.42 2.95
CA LYS A 649 -21.45 -8.84 2.31
C LYS A 649 -22.60 -7.84 2.55
N THR A 650 -22.34 -6.76 3.28
CA THR A 650 -23.32 -5.71 3.58
C THR A 650 -23.53 -4.84 2.35
N TRP A 651 -24.77 -4.43 2.10
CA TRP A 651 -25.10 -3.53 1.00
C TRP A 651 -24.53 -2.14 1.22
N ILE A 652 -24.14 -1.47 0.14
CA ILE A 652 -23.66 -0.09 0.21
C ILE A 652 -24.76 0.82 0.80
N GLY A 653 -26.01 0.68 0.32
CA GLY A 653 -27.16 1.44 0.78
C GLY A 653 -27.08 2.95 0.49
N ASP A 654 -28.10 3.67 0.93
CA ASP A 654 -28.25 5.13 0.84
C ASP A 654 -29.02 5.67 2.06
N SER A 655 -29.61 6.86 1.94
CA SER A 655 -30.42 7.46 3.00
C SER A 655 -31.77 6.78 3.23
N LEU A 656 -32.27 6.01 2.25
CA LEU A 656 -33.55 5.30 2.31
C LEU A 656 -33.35 3.82 2.64
N VAL A 657 -32.27 3.22 2.12
CA VAL A 657 -31.89 1.82 2.34
C VAL A 657 -30.68 1.79 3.27
N ARG A 658 -30.88 1.27 4.49
CA ARG A 658 -29.79 1.08 5.45
C ARG A 658 -28.66 0.26 4.82
N GLY A 659 -27.44 0.78 4.86
CA GLY A 659 -26.24 0.12 4.36
C GLY A 659 -25.03 0.32 5.28
N ILE A 660 -23.84 0.36 4.68
CA ILE A 660 -22.58 0.62 5.38
C ILE A 660 -22.48 2.06 5.88
N SER A 661 -21.64 2.29 6.89
CA SER A 661 -21.34 3.62 7.44
C SER A 661 -20.60 4.51 6.44
N GLY A 662 -20.56 5.83 6.70
CA GLY A 662 -19.82 6.80 5.87
C GLY A 662 -18.32 6.47 5.75
N GLY A 663 -17.66 6.12 6.85
CA GLY A 663 -16.24 5.74 6.86
C GLY A 663 -15.96 4.43 6.12
N GLU A 664 -16.86 3.43 6.24
CA GLU A 664 -16.77 2.21 5.41
C GLU A 664 -16.98 2.53 3.93
N ARG A 665 -17.97 3.36 3.58
CA ARG A 665 -18.23 3.79 2.20
C ARG A 665 -17.00 4.48 1.58
N LYS A 666 -16.33 5.34 2.35
CA LYS A 666 -15.10 6.00 1.87
C LYS A 666 -13.97 5.02 1.62
N ARG A 667 -13.80 4.03 2.51
CA ARG A 667 -12.84 2.94 2.32
C ARG A 667 -13.17 2.10 1.08
N VAL A 668 -14.43 1.79 0.82
CA VAL A 668 -14.83 1.12 -0.44
C VAL A 668 -14.47 1.96 -1.66
N SER A 669 -14.68 3.28 -1.60
CA SER A 669 -14.33 4.23 -2.67
C SER A 669 -12.84 4.20 -3.00
N ILE A 670 -11.99 4.22 -1.97
CA ILE A 670 -10.53 4.04 -2.10
C ILE A 670 -10.22 2.64 -2.66
N GLY A 671 -10.88 1.59 -2.18
CA GLY A 671 -10.69 0.22 -2.63
C GLY A 671 -10.98 0.04 -4.12
N VAL A 672 -12.01 0.68 -4.66
CA VAL A 672 -12.35 0.67 -6.09
C VAL A 672 -11.19 1.20 -6.95
N GLU A 673 -10.48 2.21 -6.46
CA GLU A 673 -9.31 2.79 -7.14
C GLU A 673 -8.03 1.95 -6.94
N LEU A 674 -7.86 1.30 -5.79
CA LEU A 674 -6.69 0.44 -5.51
C LEU A 674 -6.68 -0.87 -6.30
N VAL A 675 -7.81 -1.29 -6.87
CA VAL A 675 -7.92 -2.48 -7.73
C VAL A 675 -6.90 -2.48 -8.86
N THR A 676 -6.53 -1.32 -9.41
CA THR A 676 -5.56 -1.22 -10.51
C THR A 676 -4.09 -1.17 -10.08
N ASP A 677 -3.79 -1.26 -8.78
CA ASP A 677 -2.45 -1.03 -8.21
C ASP A 677 -1.77 0.25 -8.74
N PRO A 678 -2.41 1.43 -8.55
CA PRO A 678 -1.89 2.68 -9.07
C PRO A 678 -0.52 3.03 -8.48
N LYS A 679 0.34 3.69 -9.26
CA LYS A 679 1.60 4.26 -8.78
C LYS A 679 1.42 5.62 -8.14
N ILE A 680 0.39 6.36 -8.58
CA ILE A 680 0.04 7.68 -8.05
C ILE A 680 -1.44 7.65 -7.64
N LEU A 681 -1.74 8.00 -6.40
CA LEU A 681 -3.10 8.08 -5.89
C LEU A 681 -3.43 9.52 -5.51
N PHE A 682 -4.47 10.06 -6.14
CA PHE A 682 -5.04 11.36 -5.82
C PHE A 682 -6.32 11.17 -5.01
N LEU A 683 -6.49 11.89 -3.90
CA LEU A 683 -7.73 11.87 -3.11
C LEU A 683 -8.27 13.27 -2.87
N ASP A 684 -9.50 13.54 -3.29
CA ASP A 684 -10.17 14.81 -3.04
C ASP A 684 -10.98 14.73 -1.74
N GLU A 685 -10.56 15.47 -0.73
CA GLU A 685 -11.16 15.58 0.60
C GLU A 685 -11.57 14.24 1.23
N PRO A 686 -10.63 13.29 1.41
CA PRO A 686 -10.96 11.94 1.84
C PRO A 686 -11.50 11.84 3.27
N THR A 687 -11.34 12.88 4.08
CA THR A 687 -11.81 12.96 5.47
C THR A 687 -13.14 13.70 5.63
N SER A 688 -13.70 14.24 4.55
CA SER A 688 -14.93 15.04 4.60
C SER A 688 -16.13 14.17 4.99
N GLY A 689 -16.98 14.68 5.88
CA GLY A 689 -18.16 13.97 6.38
C GLY A 689 -17.87 12.81 7.34
N LEU A 690 -16.62 12.65 7.80
CA LEU A 690 -16.22 11.63 8.77
C LEU A 690 -15.96 12.25 10.15
N ASP A 691 -16.20 11.47 11.20
CA ASP A 691 -15.69 11.79 12.52
C ASP A 691 -14.16 11.61 12.56
N SER A 692 -13.54 12.23 13.55
CA SER A 692 -12.08 12.28 13.66
C SER A 692 -11.41 10.91 13.77
N SER A 693 -12.04 9.94 14.43
CA SER A 693 -11.44 8.63 14.65
C SER A 693 -11.40 7.82 13.35
N ASN A 694 -12.50 7.84 12.59
CA ASN A 694 -12.55 7.21 11.28
C ASN A 694 -11.65 7.91 10.26
N ALA A 695 -11.55 9.24 10.30
CA ALA A 695 -10.64 10.01 9.45
C ALA A 695 -9.18 9.62 9.69
N LEU A 696 -8.75 9.50 10.96
CA LEU A 696 -7.40 9.08 11.33
C LEU A 696 -7.10 7.66 10.82
N GLY A 697 -7.98 6.69 11.11
CA GLY A 697 -7.77 5.30 10.68
C GLY A 697 -7.69 5.11 9.16
N ILE A 698 -8.44 5.90 8.39
CA ILE A 698 -8.34 5.91 6.92
C ILE A 698 -6.98 6.44 6.46
N LEU A 699 -6.49 7.54 7.05
CA LEU A 699 -5.22 8.14 6.65
C LEU A 699 -4.01 7.30 7.09
N GLU A 700 -4.06 6.66 8.26
CA GLU A 700 -3.05 5.67 8.66
C GLU A 700 -2.99 4.51 7.67
N THR A 701 -4.16 4.02 7.22
CA THR A 701 -4.23 2.97 6.21
C THR A 701 -3.63 3.43 4.88
N ILE A 702 -3.93 4.65 4.44
CA ILE A 702 -3.35 5.24 3.22
C ILE A 702 -1.83 5.40 3.36
N LYS A 703 -1.33 5.91 4.48
CA LYS A 703 0.10 6.08 4.75
C LYS A 703 0.83 4.74 4.72
N LYS A 704 0.25 3.72 5.38
CA LYS A 704 0.75 2.35 5.34
C LYS A 704 0.81 1.81 3.89
N LEU A 705 -0.28 1.95 3.13
CA LEU A 705 -0.32 1.52 1.73
C LEU A 705 0.68 2.28 0.85
N ALA A 706 0.89 3.58 1.09
CA ALA A 706 1.85 4.39 0.37
C ALA A 706 3.28 3.84 0.53
N VAL A 707 3.66 3.48 1.75
CA VAL A 707 4.97 2.90 2.07
C VAL A 707 5.09 1.48 1.53
N GLU A 708 4.13 0.59 1.86
CA GLU A 708 4.20 -0.84 1.50
C GLU A 708 4.19 -1.09 0.00
N ARG A 709 3.38 -0.32 -0.75
CA ARG A 709 3.24 -0.49 -2.22
C ARG A 709 4.18 0.44 -3.00
N GLY A 710 4.89 1.33 -2.31
CA GLY A 710 5.65 2.42 -2.91
C GLY A 710 4.75 3.24 -3.84
N MET A 711 3.70 3.85 -3.31
CA MET A 711 2.81 4.76 -4.04
C MET A 711 3.16 6.20 -3.73
N ILE A 712 2.92 7.09 -4.69
CA ILE A 712 2.91 8.53 -4.49
C ILE A 712 1.48 8.92 -4.13
N VAL A 713 1.26 9.59 -3.01
CA VAL A 713 -0.09 9.99 -2.58
C VAL A 713 -0.18 11.50 -2.46
N LEU A 714 -1.19 12.09 -3.11
CA LEU A 714 -1.55 13.49 -2.95
C LEU A 714 -3.03 13.59 -2.58
N MET A 715 -3.35 14.40 -1.59
CA MET A 715 -4.75 14.60 -1.21
C MET A 715 -5.04 16.03 -0.79
N THR A 716 -6.28 16.47 -1.00
CA THR A 716 -6.77 17.73 -0.42
C THR A 716 -7.33 17.45 0.97
N ILE A 717 -7.03 18.29 1.95
CA ILE A 717 -7.58 18.15 3.30
C ILE A 717 -8.01 19.50 3.86
N HIS A 718 -9.12 19.50 4.58
CA HIS A 718 -9.68 20.69 5.22
C HIS A 718 -9.55 20.55 6.74
N GLN A 719 -8.81 21.45 7.39
CA GLN A 719 -8.66 21.54 8.85
C GLN A 719 -8.41 20.20 9.56
N PRO A 720 -7.29 19.49 9.29
CA PRO A 720 -6.97 18.26 10.00
C PRO A 720 -6.59 18.51 11.46
N ARG A 721 -6.83 17.52 12.32
CA ARG A 721 -6.24 17.47 13.66
C ARG A 721 -4.73 17.29 13.57
N THR A 722 -4.00 17.67 14.62
CA THR A 722 -2.54 17.54 14.70
C THR A 722 -2.06 16.12 14.40
N GLU A 723 -2.71 15.11 14.98
CA GLU A 723 -2.40 13.69 14.74
C GLU A 723 -2.45 13.31 13.25
N ILE A 724 -3.42 13.87 12.51
CA ILE A 724 -3.54 13.65 11.07
C ILE A 724 -2.46 14.44 10.31
N LEU A 725 -2.16 15.66 10.75
CA LEU A 725 -1.15 16.52 10.14
C LEU A 725 0.24 15.86 10.19
N ASP A 726 0.55 15.15 11.28
CA ASP A 726 1.81 14.45 11.51
C ASP A 726 2.00 13.22 10.59
N LEU A 727 0.94 12.73 9.95
CA LEU A 727 1.03 11.63 8.97
C LEU A 727 1.56 12.07 7.60
N PHE A 728 1.54 13.38 7.31
CA PHE A 728 1.98 13.91 6.02
C PHE A 728 3.47 14.17 6.00
N ASP A 729 4.15 13.69 4.96
CA ASP A 729 5.57 13.97 4.76
C ASP A 729 5.80 15.43 4.32
N LYS A 730 4.84 15.99 3.58
CA LYS A 730 4.84 17.39 3.14
C LYS A 730 3.43 17.96 3.09
N ILE A 731 3.35 19.28 3.21
CA ILE A 731 2.14 20.07 3.03
C ILE A 731 2.36 21.09 1.90
N LEU A 732 1.34 21.29 1.09
CA LEU A 732 1.24 22.34 0.08
C LEU A 732 0.18 23.35 0.53
N LEU A 733 0.61 24.54 0.94
CA LEU A 733 -0.29 25.63 1.35
C LEU A 733 -0.64 26.50 0.15
N LEU A 734 -1.91 26.53 -0.21
CA LEU A 734 -2.45 27.34 -1.31
C LEU A 734 -3.37 28.44 -0.79
N SER A 735 -3.29 29.61 -1.43
CA SER A 735 -4.28 30.67 -1.26
C SER A 735 -4.47 31.46 -2.55
N VAL A 736 -5.72 31.65 -2.98
CA VAL A 736 -6.08 32.35 -4.23
C VAL A 736 -5.25 31.88 -5.45
N GLY A 737 -4.99 30.57 -5.54
CA GLY A 737 -4.21 29.95 -6.61
C GLY A 737 -2.68 30.08 -6.47
N LYS A 738 -2.19 30.78 -5.45
CA LYS A 738 -0.77 31.00 -5.17
C LYS A 738 -0.22 29.98 -4.18
N THR A 739 0.99 29.50 -4.44
CA THR A 739 1.73 28.63 -3.51
C THR A 739 2.41 29.49 -2.44
N LEU A 740 2.08 29.23 -1.18
CA LEU A 740 2.67 29.95 -0.04
C LEU A 740 3.74 29.12 0.67
N TRP A 741 3.64 27.79 0.58
CA TRP A 741 4.63 26.88 1.13
C TRP A 741 4.50 25.50 0.50
N PHE A 742 5.64 24.83 0.30
CA PHE A 742 5.72 23.41 -0.01
C PHE A 742 6.89 22.77 0.75
N GLY A 743 6.59 21.84 1.67
CA GLY A 743 7.63 21.24 2.52
C GLY A 743 7.03 20.56 3.76
N SER A 744 7.87 20.22 4.74
CA SER A 744 7.40 19.65 6.01
C SER A 744 6.58 20.67 6.82
N THR A 745 5.77 20.19 7.76
CA THR A 745 4.99 21.04 8.68
C THR A 745 5.88 21.89 9.56
N ASN A 746 6.98 21.34 10.10
CA ASN A 746 7.88 22.07 11.00
C ASN A 746 8.60 23.22 10.29
N SER A 747 9.14 22.96 9.10
CA SER A 747 9.78 24.01 8.29
C SER A 747 8.78 25.08 7.82
N ALA A 748 7.50 24.73 7.68
CA ALA A 748 6.45 25.72 7.44
C ALA A 748 6.28 26.66 8.64
N LEU A 749 6.27 26.14 9.87
CA LEU A 749 6.14 26.95 11.08
C LEU A 749 7.32 27.93 11.21
N GLU A 750 8.54 27.47 10.95
CA GLU A 750 9.74 28.32 10.92
C GLU A 750 9.62 29.44 9.88
N HIS A 751 9.22 29.10 8.65
CA HIS A 751 9.05 30.08 7.57
C HIS A 751 7.99 31.15 7.91
N PHE A 752 6.86 30.75 8.49
CA PHE A 752 5.82 31.69 8.88
C PHE A 752 6.27 32.58 10.07
N ALA A 753 7.04 32.02 11.01
CA ALA A 753 7.63 32.77 12.10
C ALA A 753 8.64 33.82 11.61
N GLU A 754 9.53 33.48 10.67
CA GLU A 754 10.46 34.41 10.00
C GLU A 754 9.69 35.59 9.34
N MET A 755 8.51 35.32 8.81
CA MET A 755 7.65 36.30 8.14
C MET A 755 6.82 37.16 9.09
N GLY A 756 6.96 36.96 10.42
CA GLY A 756 6.27 37.73 11.47
C GLY A 756 4.97 37.09 11.96
N TYR A 757 4.73 35.82 11.65
CA TYR A 757 3.55 35.05 12.06
C TYR A 757 3.98 33.82 12.87
N PRO A 758 4.35 33.96 14.16
CA PRO A 758 4.66 32.82 15.01
C PRO A 758 3.39 32.05 15.40
N LEU A 759 3.52 30.73 15.60
CA LEU A 759 2.42 29.88 16.07
C LEU A 759 1.98 30.31 17.49
N PRO A 760 0.70 30.67 17.70
CA PRO A 760 0.20 30.97 19.04
C PRO A 760 0.19 29.73 19.95
N ALA A 761 0.34 29.95 21.26
CA ALA A 761 0.38 28.87 22.23
C ALA A 761 -0.93 28.06 22.25
N LYS A 762 -0.80 26.72 22.27
CA LYS A 762 -1.92 25.75 22.31
C LYS A 762 -2.85 25.81 21.08
N THR A 763 -2.39 26.38 19.97
CA THR A 763 -3.14 26.38 18.72
C THR A 763 -2.71 25.22 17.82
N ASN A 764 -3.67 24.58 17.16
CA ASN A 764 -3.38 23.57 16.14
C ASN A 764 -2.66 24.22 14.94
N PRO A 765 -1.49 23.70 14.51
CA PRO A 765 -0.77 24.24 13.37
C PRO A 765 -1.61 24.38 12.09
N SER A 766 -2.52 23.43 11.81
CA SER A 766 -3.35 23.48 10.61
C SER A 766 -4.34 24.65 10.63
N ASP A 767 -4.96 24.90 11.78
CA ASP A 767 -5.86 26.04 12.00
C ASP A 767 -5.08 27.35 11.88
N PHE A 768 -3.91 27.44 12.49
CA PHE A 768 -3.01 28.58 12.38
C PHE A 768 -2.65 28.89 10.92
N PHE A 769 -2.22 27.89 10.13
CA PHE A 769 -1.90 28.11 8.72
C PHE A 769 -3.12 28.64 7.96
N LEU A 770 -4.29 28.05 8.18
CA LEU A 770 -5.52 28.46 7.50
C LEU A 770 -5.95 29.88 7.86
N ASP A 771 -5.83 30.29 9.12
CA ASP A 771 -6.14 31.65 9.56
C ASP A 771 -5.23 32.68 8.89
N VAL A 772 -3.93 32.38 8.76
CA VAL A 772 -2.97 33.28 8.12
C VAL A 772 -3.15 33.33 6.61
N ILE A 773 -3.42 32.20 5.96
CA ILE A 773 -3.45 32.15 4.49
C ILE A 773 -4.83 32.47 3.88
N THR A 774 -5.89 32.53 4.67
CA THR A 774 -7.25 32.80 4.14
C THR A 774 -7.44 34.27 3.78
N LEU A 775 -8.09 34.50 2.63
CA LEU A 775 -8.52 35.82 2.18
C LEU A 775 -9.78 36.24 2.95
N ASP A 776 -9.75 37.38 3.62
CA ASP A 776 -10.90 37.90 4.35
C ASP A 776 -11.81 38.70 3.42
N GLY A 777 -13.03 38.21 3.21
CA GLY A 777 -14.02 38.83 2.32
C GLY A 777 -15.04 39.71 3.01
N ARG A 778 -14.92 39.98 4.32
CA ARG A 778 -15.97 40.67 5.10
C ARG A 778 -16.08 42.16 4.79
N THR A 779 -14.95 42.83 4.52
CA THR A 779 -14.89 44.24 4.08
C THR A 779 -13.84 44.41 3.00
N ASP A 780 -13.93 45.47 2.20
CA ASP A 780 -12.96 45.75 1.14
C ASP A 780 -11.57 46.04 1.70
N GLU A 781 -11.49 46.69 2.87
CA GLU A 781 -10.23 46.94 3.58
C GLU A 781 -9.59 45.62 4.05
N ALA A 782 -10.36 44.74 4.70
CA ALA A 782 -9.86 43.45 5.18
C ALA A 782 -9.41 42.55 4.02
N ARG A 783 -10.13 42.62 2.89
CA ARG A 783 -9.76 41.94 1.64
C ARG A 783 -8.42 42.45 1.10
N LYS A 784 -8.23 43.77 1.07
CA LYS A 784 -6.98 44.37 0.60
C LYS A 784 -5.80 43.98 1.48
N THR A 785 -5.93 44.11 2.81
CA THR A 785 -4.88 43.76 3.78
C THR A 785 -4.51 42.28 3.74
N SER A 786 -5.51 41.38 3.67
CA SER A 786 -5.25 39.94 3.58
C SER A 786 -4.60 39.55 2.24
N LEU A 787 -4.97 40.22 1.14
CA LEU A 787 -4.35 40.00 -0.17
C LEU A 787 -2.89 40.47 -0.19
N GLU A 788 -2.59 41.62 0.41
CA GLU A 788 -1.21 42.12 0.56
C GLU A 788 -0.34 41.13 1.36
N ARG A 789 -0.87 40.58 2.47
CA ARG A 789 -0.22 39.52 3.25
C ARG A 789 0.07 38.27 2.41
N ILE A 790 -0.93 37.76 1.68
CA ILE A 790 -0.79 36.58 0.81
C ILE A 790 0.26 36.82 -0.27
N ASN A 791 0.27 38.00 -0.90
CA ASN A 791 1.27 38.36 -1.91
C ASN A 791 2.68 38.40 -1.32
N LYS A 792 2.85 38.97 -0.13
CA LYS A 792 4.14 39.00 0.58
C LYS A 792 4.68 37.60 0.84
N LEU A 793 3.82 36.70 1.36
CA LEU A 793 4.19 35.31 1.63
C LEU A 793 4.55 34.55 0.34
N HIS A 794 3.75 34.69 -0.72
CA HIS A 794 4.02 34.07 -2.02
C HIS A 794 5.36 34.52 -2.63
N THR A 795 5.66 35.82 -2.59
CA THR A 795 6.92 36.36 -3.12
C THR A 795 8.10 35.82 -2.32
N ALA A 796 8.04 35.87 -0.98
CA ALA A 796 9.11 35.36 -0.13
C ALA A 796 9.38 33.86 -0.36
N TYR A 797 8.33 33.06 -0.52
CA TYR A 797 8.46 31.65 -0.85
C TYR A 797 9.12 31.44 -2.23
N ASN A 798 8.66 32.14 -3.27
CA ASN A 798 9.23 31.99 -4.61
C ASN A 798 10.68 32.49 -4.72
N GLU A 799 11.06 33.54 -4.00
CA GLU A 799 12.45 34.01 -3.98
C GLU A 799 13.39 32.99 -3.32
N LYS A 800 12.95 32.36 -2.22
CA LYS A 800 13.77 31.41 -1.45
C LYS A 800 13.76 29.98 -2.06
N TYR A 801 12.67 29.57 -2.70
CA TYR A 801 12.43 28.18 -3.09
C TYR A 801 11.88 27.99 -4.52
N GLY A 802 11.82 29.04 -5.33
CA GLY A 802 11.11 29.05 -6.63
C GLY A 802 11.67 28.12 -7.72
N SER A 803 12.87 27.55 -7.56
CA SER A 803 13.40 26.53 -8.48
C SER A 803 13.83 25.26 -7.73
N HIS A 804 13.08 24.18 -7.90
CA HIS A 804 13.54 22.85 -7.52
C HIS A 804 14.37 22.23 -8.65
N THR A 805 15.66 22.54 -8.71
CA THR A 805 16.62 22.08 -9.74
C THR A 805 17.32 20.77 -9.39
N SER A 806 16.93 20.08 -8.32
CA SER A 806 17.54 18.81 -7.94
C SER A 806 17.40 17.76 -9.07
N PRO A 807 18.45 17.00 -9.42
CA PRO A 807 18.37 15.99 -10.47
C PRO A 807 17.31 14.92 -10.14
N PHE A 808 16.70 14.32 -11.17
CA PHE A 808 15.75 13.22 -10.97
C PHE A 808 16.49 11.98 -10.47
N PRO A 809 15.90 11.18 -9.55
CA PRO A 809 16.42 9.87 -9.20
C PRO A 809 16.55 9.02 -10.47
N SER A 810 17.73 8.44 -10.69
CA SER A 810 18.06 7.70 -11.91
C SER A 810 17.35 6.35 -11.98
N GLN A 811 16.14 6.31 -12.55
CA GLN A 811 15.53 5.11 -13.16
C GLN A 811 14.28 5.48 -13.97
N LEU A 812 14.39 5.34 -15.30
CA LEU A 812 13.27 5.44 -16.24
C LEU A 812 12.38 4.20 -16.09
N LEU A 813 11.20 4.34 -15.50
CA LEU A 813 10.16 3.31 -15.61
C LEU A 813 9.79 3.20 -17.10
N LYS A 814 10.01 2.02 -17.70
CA LYS A 814 9.31 1.67 -18.94
C LYS A 814 7.83 1.57 -18.61
N MET A 815 7.10 2.67 -18.84
CA MET A 815 5.65 2.69 -18.72
C MET A 815 5.06 1.78 -19.79
N ASP A 816 4.17 0.87 -19.39
CA ASP A 816 3.43 0.02 -20.33
C ASP A 816 2.51 0.94 -21.17
N THR A 817 2.89 1.16 -22.42
CA THR A 817 2.25 2.08 -23.36
C THR A 817 1.02 1.48 -24.05
N SER A 818 0.57 0.28 -23.64
CA SER A 818 -0.55 -0.38 -24.28
C SER A 818 -1.88 0.35 -24.04
N GLN A 819 -2.34 1.06 -25.08
CA GLN A 819 -3.66 1.66 -25.14
C GLN A 819 -4.70 0.61 -25.53
N THR A 820 -5.30 -0.05 -24.55
CA THR A 820 -6.56 -0.78 -24.79
C THR A 820 -7.50 -0.62 -23.60
N TRP A 821 -8.80 -0.60 -23.88
CA TRP A 821 -9.80 -0.86 -22.84
C TRP A 821 -9.48 -2.23 -22.21
N PRO A 822 -9.56 -2.40 -20.89
CA PRO A 822 -9.14 -3.64 -20.23
C PRO A 822 -9.86 -4.89 -20.76
N LEU A 823 -11.12 -4.71 -21.19
CA LEU A 823 -11.98 -5.74 -21.75
C LEU A 823 -12.39 -5.44 -23.20
N SER A 824 -12.78 -6.50 -23.91
CA SER A 824 -13.47 -6.38 -25.20
C SER A 824 -14.91 -5.89 -25.01
N TRP A 825 -15.49 -5.27 -26.04
CA TRP A 825 -16.86 -4.73 -25.96
C TRP A 825 -17.93 -5.74 -25.52
N PRO A 826 -17.95 -7.00 -26.01
CA PRO A 826 -18.94 -7.98 -25.55
C PRO A 826 -18.75 -8.39 -24.08
N GLN A 827 -17.50 -8.49 -23.62
CA GLN A 827 -17.19 -8.78 -22.22
C GLN A 827 -17.62 -7.62 -21.30
N GLU A 828 -17.33 -6.37 -21.70
CA GLU A 828 -17.83 -5.17 -21.01
C GLU A 828 -19.36 -5.24 -20.89
N LEU A 829 -20.06 -5.50 -22.00
CA LEU A 829 -21.51 -5.59 -22.04
C LEU A 829 -22.05 -6.67 -21.09
N MET A 830 -21.44 -7.86 -21.10
CA MET A 830 -21.89 -8.99 -20.28
C MET A 830 -21.74 -8.70 -18.78
N VAL A 831 -20.61 -8.11 -18.37
CA VAL A 831 -20.38 -7.73 -16.96
C VAL A 831 -21.37 -6.63 -16.54
N LEU A 832 -21.56 -5.59 -17.36
CA LEU A 832 -22.47 -4.50 -17.06
C LEU A 832 -23.94 -4.95 -17.04
N PHE A 833 -24.33 -5.82 -17.97
CA PHE A 833 -25.65 -6.44 -17.98
C PHE A 833 -25.88 -7.25 -16.70
N GLY A 834 -24.91 -8.11 -16.32
CA GLY A 834 -24.99 -8.89 -15.09
C GLY A 834 -25.09 -8.04 -13.82
N ARG A 835 -24.30 -6.96 -13.73
CA ARG A 835 -24.38 -5.97 -12.64
C ARG A 835 -25.76 -5.32 -12.57
N ASN A 836 -26.25 -4.82 -13.71
CA ASN A 836 -27.54 -4.12 -13.77
C ASN A 836 -28.72 -5.05 -13.46
N MET A 837 -28.67 -6.31 -13.90
CA MET A 837 -29.69 -7.30 -13.58
C MET A 837 -29.72 -7.59 -12.08
N ARG A 838 -28.55 -7.69 -11.44
CA ARG A 838 -28.45 -7.93 -10.00
C ARG A 838 -28.96 -6.74 -9.18
N ASP A 839 -28.64 -5.52 -9.61
CA ASP A 839 -29.18 -4.28 -9.05
C ASP A 839 -30.72 -4.24 -9.17
N LEU A 840 -31.25 -4.53 -10.37
CA LEU A 840 -32.68 -4.54 -10.65
C LEU A 840 -33.46 -5.55 -9.79
N PHE A 841 -33.00 -6.81 -9.71
CA PHE A 841 -33.69 -7.84 -8.94
C PHE A 841 -33.66 -7.61 -7.42
N ARG A 842 -32.75 -6.76 -6.93
CA ARG A 842 -32.65 -6.42 -5.51
C ARG A 842 -33.44 -5.17 -5.14
N ASP A 843 -33.87 -4.38 -6.12
CA ASP A 843 -34.82 -3.30 -5.90
C ASP A 843 -36.24 -3.86 -5.71
N LYS A 844 -36.46 -4.46 -4.53
CA LYS A 844 -37.76 -5.05 -4.15
C LYS A 844 -38.86 -3.99 -4.08
N GLY A 845 -38.51 -2.73 -3.80
CA GLY A 845 -39.45 -1.62 -3.75
C GLY A 845 -40.05 -1.35 -5.12
N ALA A 846 -39.20 -1.19 -6.15
CA ALA A 846 -39.65 -1.00 -7.52
C ALA A 846 -40.46 -2.20 -8.04
N ILE A 847 -39.96 -3.42 -7.85
CA ILE A 847 -40.65 -4.65 -8.29
C ILE A 847 -42.02 -4.79 -7.59
N GLY A 848 -42.08 -4.57 -6.28
CA GLY A 848 -43.32 -4.64 -5.51
C GLY A 848 -44.33 -3.60 -5.96
N ALA A 849 -43.90 -2.36 -6.22
CA ALA A 849 -44.76 -1.30 -6.74
C ALA A 849 -45.33 -1.65 -8.12
N THR A 850 -44.50 -2.20 -9.02
CA THR A 850 -44.94 -2.62 -10.36
C THR A 850 -45.95 -3.76 -10.30
N ILE A 851 -45.72 -4.78 -9.47
CA ILE A 851 -46.68 -5.90 -9.29
C ILE A 851 -47.99 -5.40 -8.68
N GLY A 852 -47.91 -4.56 -7.64
CA GLY A 852 -49.09 -3.97 -7.00
C GLY A 852 -49.92 -3.12 -7.96
N GLN A 853 -49.27 -2.27 -8.76
CA GLN A 853 -49.92 -1.49 -9.80
C GLN A 853 -50.60 -2.38 -10.85
N ALA A 854 -49.93 -3.44 -11.31
CA ALA A 854 -50.48 -4.37 -12.30
C ALA A 854 -51.73 -5.08 -11.76
N ILE A 855 -51.68 -5.62 -10.54
CA ILE A 855 -52.83 -6.30 -9.91
C ILE A 855 -54.01 -5.33 -9.76
N PHE A 856 -53.76 -4.12 -9.25
CA PHE A 856 -54.80 -3.10 -9.09
C PHE A 856 -55.48 -2.77 -10.42
N LEU A 857 -54.69 -2.55 -11.48
CA LEU A 857 -55.22 -2.24 -12.81
C LEU A 857 -55.94 -3.42 -13.45
N VAL A 858 -55.45 -4.65 -13.28
CA VAL A 858 -56.13 -5.86 -13.76
C VAL A 858 -57.50 -6.00 -13.11
N LEU A 859 -57.60 -5.84 -11.79
CA LEU A 859 -58.87 -5.90 -11.08
C LEU A 859 -59.80 -4.78 -11.55
N LEU A 860 -59.35 -3.54 -11.51
CA LEU A 860 -60.16 -2.39 -11.88
C LEU A 860 -60.69 -2.51 -13.32
N MET A 861 -59.80 -2.71 -14.29
CA MET A 861 -60.18 -2.72 -15.70
C MET A 861 -60.83 -4.03 -16.12
N GLY A 862 -60.42 -5.15 -15.53
CA GLY A 862 -61.01 -6.45 -15.81
C GLY A 862 -62.46 -6.53 -15.37
N PHE A 863 -62.84 -5.87 -14.28
CA PHE A 863 -64.25 -5.76 -13.86
C PHE A 863 -65.03 -4.71 -14.66
N VAL A 864 -64.42 -3.55 -14.98
CA VAL A 864 -65.09 -2.49 -15.77
C VAL A 864 -65.44 -2.97 -17.18
N PHE A 865 -64.56 -3.73 -17.83
CA PHE A 865 -64.75 -4.24 -19.19
C PHE A 865 -65.06 -5.74 -19.21
N PHE A 866 -65.63 -6.30 -18.14
CA PHE A 866 -65.83 -7.74 -18.00
C PHE A 866 -66.76 -8.29 -19.09
N ARG A 867 -66.26 -9.24 -19.90
CA ARG A 867 -66.98 -9.95 -20.98
C ARG A 867 -67.85 -9.05 -21.85
N LEU A 868 -67.22 -8.32 -22.76
CA LEU A 868 -67.91 -7.42 -23.68
C LEU A 868 -68.74 -8.15 -24.74
N ASP A 869 -70.00 -7.77 -24.85
CA ASP A 869 -70.92 -8.25 -25.89
C ASP A 869 -70.48 -7.82 -27.30
N ASN A 870 -70.96 -8.53 -28.33
CA ASN A 870 -70.71 -8.22 -29.74
C ASN A 870 -71.79 -7.26 -30.30
N ASP A 871 -72.19 -6.23 -29.56
CA ASP A 871 -73.15 -5.21 -30.00
C ASP A 871 -72.49 -3.82 -30.16
N ALA A 872 -73.25 -2.81 -30.56
CA ALA A 872 -72.71 -1.47 -30.81
C ALA A 872 -72.03 -0.86 -29.56
N ALA A 873 -72.56 -1.09 -28.36
CA ALA A 873 -71.98 -0.63 -27.11
C ALA A 873 -70.68 -1.39 -26.77
N GLY A 874 -70.65 -2.69 -27.04
CA GLY A 874 -69.48 -3.54 -26.91
C GLY A 874 -68.35 -3.14 -27.86
N VAL A 875 -68.66 -2.75 -29.11
CA VAL A 875 -67.68 -2.19 -30.06
C VAL A 875 -67.03 -0.94 -29.49
N GLN A 876 -67.83 0.03 -29.03
CA GLN A 876 -67.29 1.26 -28.44
C GLN A 876 -66.43 0.97 -27.21
N SER A 877 -66.84 0.01 -26.37
CA SER A 877 -66.09 -0.43 -25.19
C SER A 877 -64.76 -1.11 -25.55
N ARG A 878 -64.72 -1.98 -26.58
CA ARG A 878 -63.48 -2.63 -27.07
C ARG A 878 -62.49 -1.62 -27.64
N VAL A 879 -62.98 -0.69 -28.45
CA VAL A 879 -62.19 0.42 -29.01
C VAL A 879 -61.56 1.24 -27.88
N GLY A 880 -62.36 1.64 -26.88
CA GLY A 880 -61.86 2.37 -25.71
C GLY A 880 -60.84 1.59 -24.87
N PHE A 881 -61.09 0.30 -24.63
CA PHE A 881 -60.21 -0.59 -23.87
C PHE A 881 -58.85 -0.79 -24.54
N LEU A 882 -58.82 -1.04 -25.85
CA LEU A 882 -57.55 -1.24 -26.59
C LEU A 882 -56.73 0.05 -26.63
N PHE A 883 -57.39 1.21 -26.76
CA PHE A 883 -56.71 2.50 -26.64
C PHE A 883 -56.14 2.68 -25.23
N PHE A 884 -56.92 2.38 -24.19
CA PHE A 884 -56.48 2.43 -22.80
C PHE A 884 -55.25 1.55 -22.54
N ILE A 885 -55.19 0.32 -23.09
CA ILE A 885 -54.00 -0.54 -22.97
C ILE A 885 -52.75 0.18 -23.50
N CYS A 886 -52.82 0.80 -24.68
CA CYS A 886 -51.68 1.55 -25.23
C CYS A 886 -51.26 2.72 -24.31
N ILE A 887 -52.22 3.47 -23.77
CA ILE A 887 -51.96 4.58 -22.85
C ILE A 887 -51.28 4.08 -21.59
N ASN A 888 -51.88 3.09 -20.94
CA ASN A 888 -51.43 2.60 -19.66
C ASN A 888 -50.05 1.95 -19.77
N GLN A 889 -49.79 1.20 -20.83
CA GLN A 889 -48.43 0.68 -21.13
C GLN A 889 -47.43 1.82 -21.35
N THR A 890 -47.82 2.91 -22.03
CA THR A 890 -46.94 4.06 -22.26
C THR A 890 -46.59 4.75 -20.93
N PHE A 891 -47.59 5.14 -20.14
CA PHE A 891 -47.34 5.81 -18.85
C PHE A 891 -46.62 4.91 -17.85
N GLY A 892 -47.06 3.65 -17.74
CA GLY A 892 -46.52 2.67 -16.79
C GLY A 892 -45.06 2.33 -17.04
N VAL A 893 -44.61 2.34 -18.31
CA VAL A 893 -43.19 2.11 -18.64
C VAL A 893 -42.39 3.41 -18.62
N VAL A 894 -42.92 4.51 -19.16
CA VAL A 894 -42.14 5.74 -19.38
C VAL A 894 -41.83 6.47 -18.08
N MET A 895 -42.81 6.61 -17.17
CA MET A 895 -42.61 7.42 -15.97
C MET A 895 -41.53 6.86 -15.04
N PRO A 896 -41.51 5.56 -14.71
CA PRO A 896 -40.44 5.01 -13.87
C PRO A 896 -39.08 5.03 -14.57
N ALA A 897 -39.04 4.78 -15.89
CA ALA A 897 -37.79 4.65 -16.63
C ALA A 897 -37.09 5.98 -16.97
N ILE A 898 -37.83 7.10 -17.05
CA ILE A 898 -37.28 8.43 -17.37
C ILE A 898 -36.18 8.88 -16.39
N GLY A 899 -36.33 8.52 -15.11
CA GLY A 899 -35.40 8.93 -14.05
C GLY A 899 -34.08 8.16 -14.02
N VAL A 900 -33.96 7.06 -14.76
CA VAL A 900 -32.83 6.11 -14.65
C VAL A 900 -31.53 6.71 -15.20
N PHE A 901 -31.53 7.23 -16.43
CA PHE A 901 -30.31 7.72 -17.07
C PHE A 901 -29.70 8.99 -16.44
N PRO A 902 -30.49 9.97 -15.92
CA PRO A 902 -29.93 11.07 -15.15
C PRO A 902 -29.14 10.61 -13.93
N THR A 903 -29.62 9.59 -13.20
CA THR A 903 -28.93 9.02 -12.04
C THR A 903 -27.72 8.18 -12.44
N VAL A 904 -27.87 7.31 -13.45
CA VAL A 904 -26.75 6.48 -13.94
C VAL A 904 -25.61 7.33 -14.53
N ARG A 905 -25.93 8.51 -15.09
CA ARG A 905 -24.95 9.41 -15.70
C ARG A 905 -23.87 9.87 -14.71
N THR A 906 -24.21 10.11 -13.45
CA THR A 906 -23.25 10.61 -12.46
C THR A 906 -22.20 9.55 -12.14
N ILE A 907 -22.64 8.32 -11.83
CA ILE A 907 -21.76 7.15 -11.63
C ILE A 907 -20.95 6.86 -12.89
N PHE A 908 -21.58 6.89 -14.06
CA PHE A 908 -20.93 6.63 -15.34
C PHE A 908 -19.82 7.63 -15.66
N LYS A 909 -20.01 8.92 -15.38
CA LYS A 909 -18.97 9.94 -15.62
C LYS A 909 -17.70 9.62 -14.83
N ARG A 910 -17.84 9.24 -13.56
CA ARG A 910 -16.73 8.80 -12.70
C ARG A 910 -16.07 7.53 -13.23
N GLU A 911 -16.84 6.46 -13.43
CA GLU A 911 -16.30 5.16 -13.88
C GLU A 911 -15.63 5.27 -15.26
N ARG A 912 -16.15 6.14 -16.15
CA ARG A 912 -15.52 6.41 -17.44
C ARG A 912 -14.23 7.23 -17.32
N ALA A 913 -14.18 8.21 -16.40
CA ALA A 913 -12.97 8.98 -16.15
C ALA A 913 -11.83 8.09 -15.62
N ALA A 914 -12.17 7.06 -14.83
CA ALA A 914 -11.27 6.00 -14.37
C ALA A 914 -10.92 4.95 -15.45
N GLY A 915 -11.50 5.02 -16.66
CA GLY A 915 -11.17 4.11 -17.76
C GLY A 915 -11.84 2.73 -17.69
N CYS A 916 -12.93 2.56 -16.93
CA CYS A 916 -13.54 1.24 -16.72
C CYS A 916 -14.19 0.65 -17.99
N TYR A 917 -14.96 1.43 -18.76
CA TYR A 917 -15.73 0.90 -19.92
C TYR A 917 -16.27 2.01 -20.85
N ARG A 918 -16.79 1.58 -22.01
CA ARG A 918 -17.29 2.45 -23.09
C ARG A 918 -18.71 2.96 -22.83
N ALA A 919 -19.09 4.04 -23.51
CA ALA A 919 -20.45 4.59 -23.42
C ALA A 919 -21.51 3.65 -24.00
N SER A 920 -21.17 2.97 -25.10
CA SER A 920 -22.08 2.07 -25.81
C SER A 920 -22.40 0.82 -25.01
N SER A 921 -21.39 0.19 -24.38
CA SER A 921 -21.59 -0.99 -23.52
C SER A 921 -22.44 -0.64 -22.29
N CYS A 922 -22.23 0.53 -21.67
CA CYS A 922 -23.07 1.05 -20.59
C CYS A 922 -24.53 1.25 -21.01
N PHE A 923 -24.74 2.01 -22.08
CA PHE A 923 -26.08 2.39 -22.54
C PHE A 923 -26.89 1.16 -22.96
N ILE A 924 -26.31 0.30 -23.81
CA ILE A 924 -26.97 -0.91 -24.28
C ILE A 924 -27.17 -1.90 -23.13
N GLY A 925 -26.17 -2.06 -22.25
CA GLY A 925 -26.29 -2.93 -21.07
C GLY A 925 -27.41 -2.52 -20.13
N LYS A 926 -27.65 -1.21 -19.94
CA LYS A 926 -28.78 -0.73 -19.13
C LYS A 926 -30.12 -0.94 -19.83
N VAL A 927 -30.20 -0.67 -21.14
CA VAL A 927 -31.41 -0.91 -21.95
C VAL A 927 -31.82 -2.38 -21.91
N LEU A 928 -30.89 -3.29 -22.20
CA LEU A 928 -31.15 -4.73 -22.19
C LEU A 928 -31.55 -5.24 -20.81
N SER A 929 -30.90 -4.75 -19.75
CA SER A 929 -31.21 -5.17 -18.38
C SER A 929 -32.62 -4.77 -17.91
N ALA A 930 -33.24 -3.77 -18.55
CA ALA A 930 -34.58 -3.29 -18.17
C ALA A 930 -35.72 -4.04 -18.88
N LEU A 931 -35.43 -4.73 -20.00
CA LEU A 931 -36.45 -5.47 -20.77
C LEU A 931 -37.18 -6.54 -19.94
N PRO A 932 -36.53 -7.34 -19.07
CA PRO A 932 -37.24 -8.36 -18.29
C PRO A 932 -38.30 -7.80 -17.36
N LEU A 933 -38.00 -6.69 -16.64
CA LEU A 933 -38.99 -6.05 -15.77
C LEU A 933 -40.09 -5.37 -16.60
N CYS A 934 -39.72 -4.71 -17.70
CA CYS A 934 -40.67 -4.09 -18.62
C CYS A 934 -41.67 -5.13 -19.16
N TRP A 935 -41.18 -6.21 -19.79
CA TRP A 935 -42.03 -7.25 -20.36
C TRP A 935 -42.84 -8.01 -19.32
N SER A 936 -42.25 -8.37 -18.17
CA SER A 936 -43.00 -9.05 -17.11
C SER A 936 -44.14 -8.18 -16.59
N SER A 937 -43.92 -6.87 -16.38
CA SER A 937 -44.98 -5.95 -15.97
C SER A 937 -46.09 -5.83 -17.01
N SER A 938 -45.72 -5.72 -18.29
CA SER A 938 -46.68 -5.63 -19.39
C SER A 938 -47.51 -6.90 -19.55
N LEU A 939 -46.89 -8.08 -19.44
CA LEU A 939 -47.57 -9.37 -19.56
C LEU A 939 -48.46 -9.68 -18.35
N LEU A 940 -47.97 -9.39 -17.14
CA LEU A 940 -48.72 -9.58 -15.88
C LEU A 940 -50.05 -8.83 -15.91
N MET A 941 -50.07 -7.66 -16.56
CA MET A 941 -51.29 -6.88 -16.73
C MET A 941 -52.10 -7.32 -17.97
N SER A 942 -51.48 -7.45 -19.13
CA SER A 942 -52.22 -7.62 -20.39
C SER A 942 -52.76 -9.03 -20.63
N ILE A 943 -52.13 -10.08 -20.11
CA ILE A 943 -52.61 -11.46 -20.29
C ILE A 943 -53.95 -11.69 -19.57
N PRO A 944 -54.10 -11.38 -18.26
CA PRO A 944 -55.39 -11.56 -17.59
C PRO A 944 -56.49 -10.70 -18.21
N LEU A 945 -56.19 -9.44 -18.54
CA LEU A 945 -57.15 -8.53 -19.14
C LEU A 945 -57.69 -9.02 -20.49
N TYR A 946 -56.85 -9.64 -21.33
CA TYR A 946 -57.29 -10.21 -22.61
C TYR A 946 -58.47 -11.18 -22.43
N TRP A 947 -58.36 -12.07 -21.43
CA TRP A 947 -59.37 -13.09 -21.13
C TRP A 947 -60.55 -12.54 -20.32
N MET A 948 -60.33 -11.61 -19.40
CA MET A 948 -61.41 -10.98 -18.61
C MET A 948 -62.35 -10.15 -19.49
N VAL A 949 -61.80 -9.45 -20.48
CA VAL A 949 -62.59 -8.64 -21.42
C VAL A 949 -63.34 -9.49 -22.44
N GLY A 950 -62.86 -10.71 -22.72
CA GLY A 950 -63.45 -11.59 -23.72
C GLY A 950 -63.10 -11.19 -25.15
N LEU A 951 -61.85 -10.80 -25.38
CA LEU A 951 -61.32 -10.60 -26.74
C LEU A 951 -61.34 -11.91 -27.55
N GLN A 952 -61.15 -11.84 -28.87
CA GLN A 952 -61.31 -13.02 -29.75
C GLN A 952 -60.47 -14.23 -29.28
N PRO A 953 -61.05 -15.40 -28.97
CA PRO A 953 -60.34 -16.53 -28.35
C PRO A 953 -59.45 -17.35 -29.31
N ASP A 954 -58.96 -16.74 -30.40
CA ASP A 954 -58.09 -17.37 -31.38
C ASP A 954 -56.61 -17.30 -30.96
N VAL A 955 -55.87 -18.39 -31.19
CA VAL A 955 -54.47 -18.53 -30.77
C VAL A 955 -53.57 -17.52 -31.50
N ALA A 956 -53.77 -17.33 -32.81
CA ALA A 956 -52.96 -16.39 -33.59
C ALA A 956 -53.27 -14.95 -33.17
N LYS A 957 -54.54 -14.62 -32.91
CA LYS A 957 -54.95 -13.29 -32.40
C LYS A 957 -54.36 -13.01 -31.02
N PHE A 958 -54.34 -13.98 -30.11
CA PHE A 958 -53.73 -13.84 -28.79
C PHE A 958 -52.22 -13.54 -28.87
N PHE A 959 -51.46 -14.35 -29.61
CA PHE A 959 -50.02 -14.12 -29.74
C PHE A 959 -49.69 -12.84 -30.52
N THR A 960 -50.52 -12.44 -31.48
CA THR A 960 -50.39 -11.15 -32.18
C THR A 960 -50.62 -9.99 -31.22
N PHE A 961 -51.65 -10.06 -30.36
CA PHE A 961 -51.89 -9.07 -29.30
C PHE A 961 -50.69 -8.95 -28.36
N VAL A 962 -50.18 -10.08 -27.86
CA VAL A 962 -49.01 -10.12 -26.97
C VAL A 962 -47.78 -9.52 -27.66
N CYS A 963 -47.53 -9.86 -28.91
CA CYS A 963 -46.42 -9.31 -29.70
C CYS A 963 -46.51 -7.78 -29.82
N ILE A 964 -47.69 -7.24 -30.17
CA ILE A 964 -47.90 -5.79 -30.27
C ILE A 964 -47.67 -5.11 -28.93
N VAL A 965 -48.17 -5.68 -27.82
CA VAL A 965 -47.96 -5.12 -26.46
C VAL A 965 -46.48 -5.13 -26.06
N LEU A 966 -45.74 -6.21 -26.36
CA LEU A 966 -44.31 -6.31 -26.07
C LEU A 966 -43.47 -5.34 -26.91
N VAL A 967 -43.80 -5.18 -28.19
CA VAL A 967 -43.15 -4.19 -29.05
C VAL A 967 -43.47 -2.77 -28.57
N HIS A 968 -44.73 -2.48 -28.24
CA HIS A 968 -45.16 -1.18 -27.72
C HIS A 968 -44.43 -0.80 -26.42
N SER A 969 -44.39 -1.72 -25.44
CA SER A 969 -43.68 -1.50 -24.18
C SER A 969 -42.17 -1.31 -24.36
N THR A 970 -41.56 -2.04 -25.31
CA THR A 970 -40.13 -1.86 -25.67
C THR A 970 -39.87 -0.48 -26.27
N VAL A 971 -40.73 -0.02 -27.19
CA VAL A 971 -40.58 1.31 -27.81
C VAL A 971 -40.85 2.43 -26.80
N ALA A 972 -41.81 2.23 -25.88
CA ALA A 972 -42.05 3.13 -24.75
C ALA A 972 -40.82 3.24 -23.83
N LEU A 973 -40.13 2.12 -23.56
CA LEU A 973 -38.86 2.12 -22.83
C LEU A 973 -37.77 2.90 -23.57
N CYS A 974 -37.63 2.71 -24.89
CA CYS A 974 -36.70 3.49 -25.71
C CYS A 974 -37.01 4.99 -25.65
N MET A 975 -38.29 5.38 -25.68
CA MET A 975 -38.71 6.77 -25.52
C MET A 975 -38.32 7.33 -24.13
N ALA A 976 -38.57 6.57 -23.07
CA ALA A 976 -38.24 6.96 -21.71
C ALA A 976 -36.74 7.24 -21.55
N TYR A 977 -35.89 6.35 -22.09
CA TYR A 977 -34.45 6.50 -22.06
C TYR A 977 -33.92 7.58 -22.99
N CYS A 978 -34.60 7.84 -24.09
CA CYS A 978 -34.32 8.98 -24.97
C CYS A 978 -34.52 10.31 -24.21
N ILE A 979 -35.68 10.49 -23.57
CA ILE A 979 -36.01 11.67 -22.76
C ILE A 979 -35.05 11.78 -21.57
N GLY A 980 -34.87 10.69 -20.80
CA GLY A 980 -33.96 10.63 -19.66
C GLY A 980 -32.50 10.96 -20.02
N SER A 981 -32.06 10.61 -21.23
CA SER A 981 -30.72 10.94 -21.71
C SER A 981 -30.56 12.40 -22.14
N ALA A 982 -31.63 13.08 -22.49
CA ALA A 982 -31.63 14.49 -22.87
C ALA A 982 -31.66 15.43 -21.66
N VAL A 983 -32.38 15.05 -20.60
CA VAL A 983 -32.61 15.93 -19.44
C VAL A 983 -31.40 15.99 -18.48
N PRO A 984 -31.23 17.10 -17.74
CA PRO A 984 -30.13 17.26 -16.80
C PRO A 984 -30.33 16.48 -15.49
N ASN A 985 -31.58 16.36 -15.03
CA ASN A 985 -31.95 15.66 -13.79
C ASN A 985 -33.30 14.95 -13.97
N ALA A 986 -33.61 14.03 -13.06
CA ALA A 986 -34.83 13.21 -13.13
C ALA A 986 -36.12 14.05 -13.00
N GLN A 987 -36.10 15.12 -12.20
CA GLN A 987 -37.26 15.99 -11.96
C GLN A 987 -37.74 16.68 -13.25
N VAL A 988 -36.82 17.24 -14.04
CA VAL A 988 -37.13 17.83 -15.35
C VAL A 988 -37.71 16.77 -16.30
N GLY A 989 -37.19 15.54 -16.23
CA GLY A 989 -37.75 14.40 -16.97
C GLY A 989 -39.20 14.11 -16.60
N GLN A 990 -39.53 14.08 -15.31
CA GLN A 990 -40.90 13.83 -14.83
C GLN A 990 -41.89 14.94 -15.19
N ILE A 991 -41.42 16.16 -15.43
CA ILE A 991 -42.25 17.26 -15.94
C ILE A 991 -42.48 17.13 -17.45
N LEU A 992 -41.42 16.84 -18.22
CA LEU A 992 -41.49 16.76 -19.69
C LEU A 992 -42.16 15.47 -20.20
N GLY A 993 -42.01 14.36 -19.47
CA GLY A 993 -42.58 13.06 -19.84
C GLY A 993 -44.08 13.12 -20.12
N PRO A 994 -44.92 13.57 -19.15
CA PRO A 994 -46.37 13.67 -19.33
C PRO A 994 -46.77 14.59 -20.50
N LEU A 995 -46.03 15.70 -20.71
CA LEU A 995 -46.30 16.63 -21.81
C LEU A 995 -46.10 15.96 -23.17
N ILE A 996 -44.99 15.23 -23.35
CA ILE A 996 -44.69 14.50 -24.59
C ILE A 996 -45.72 13.38 -24.82
N ILE A 997 -46.03 12.60 -23.77
CA ILE A 997 -47.03 11.53 -23.88
C ILE A 997 -48.42 12.08 -24.21
N THR A 998 -48.81 13.23 -23.64
CA THR A 998 -50.10 13.88 -23.95
C THR A 998 -50.22 14.24 -25.43
N VAL A 999 -49.15 14.72 -26.06
CA VAL A 999 -49.14 14.95 -27.52
C VAL A 999 -49.34 13.64 -28.27
N PHE A 1000 -48.60 12.58 -27.92
CA PHE A 1000 -48.72 11.28 -28.59
C PHE A 1000 -50.07 10.60 -28.36
N LEU A 1001 -50.70 10.86 -27.22
CA LEU A 1001 -52.06 10.45 -26.88
C LEU A 1001 -53.09 11.13 -27.78
N LEU A 1002 -53.03 12.47 -27.93
CA LEU A 1002 -53.96 13.24 -28.76
C LEU A 1002 -53.95 12.76 -30.22
N PHE A 1003 -52.75 12.48 -30.75
CA PHE A 1003 -52.57 11.97 -32.12
C PHE A 1003 -52.51 10.43 -32.20
N GLY A 1004 -52.97 9.73 -31.15
CA GLY A 1004 -52.97 8.27 -31.07
C GLY A 1004 -54.05 7.56 -31.90
N GLY A 1005 -54.96 8.32 -32.53
CA GLY A 1005 -55.96 7.81 -33.49
C GLY A 1005 -57.38 7.61 -32.95
N GLN A 1006 -57.58 7.63 -31.62
CA GLN A 1006 -58.92 7.52 -31.01
C GLN A 1006 -59.55 8.87 -30.67
N LEU A 1007 -58.80 9.78 -30.06
CA LEU A 1007 -59.34 11.09 -29.61
C LEU A 1007 -59.57 12.06 -30.78
N LEU A 1008 -58.72 11.98 -31.80
CA LEU A 1008 -58.81 12.77 -33.02
C LEU A 1008 -58.88 11.82 -34.20
N ASN A 1009 -59.87 12.02 -35.07
CA ASN A 1009 -59.94 11.31 -36.33
C ASN A 1009 -58.85 11.84 -37.28
N VAL A 1010 -58.04 10.92 -37.80
CA VAL A 1010 -56.91 11.15 -38.72
C VAL A 1010 -57.29 11.98 -39.94
N GLY A 1011 -58.52 11.81 -40.44
CA GLY A 1011 -59.06 12.52 -41.58
C GLY A 1011 -59.26 14.01 -41.32
N SER A 1012 -59.62 14.38 -40.07
CA SER A 1012 -59.99 15.74 -39.67
C SER A 1012 -58.84 16.60 -39.16
N VAL A 1013 -57.65 16.03 -38.94
CA VAL A 1013 -56.49 16.79 -38.45
C VAL A 1013 -55.91 17.67 -39.57
N SER A 1014 -55.72 18.96 -39.28
CA SER A 1014 -55.06 19.90 -40.19
C SER A 1014 -53.68 19.41 -40.62
N TRP A 1015 -53.30 19.68 -41.88
CA TRP A 1015 -52.03 19.26 -42.47
C TRP A 1015 -50.80 19.69 -41.64
N VAL A 1016 -50.91 20.80 -40.90
CA VAL A 1016 -49.84 21.34 -40.03
C VAL A 1016 -49.46 20.37 -38.90
N PHE A 1017 -50.44 19.65 -38.34
CA PHE A 1017 -50.22 18.75 -37.20
C PHE A 1017 -50.32 17.27 -37.56
N ARG A 1018 -50.78 16.93 -38.77
CA ARG A 1018 -50.97 15.55 -39.22
C ARG A 1018 -49.70 14.68 -39.11
N TRP A 1019 -48.52 15.28 -39.23
CA TRP A 1019 -47.26 14.55 -39.12
C TRP A 1019 -46.98 13.98 -37.72
N LEU A 1020 -47.55 14.57 -36.65
CA LEU A 1020 -47.37 14.12 -35.26
C LEU A 1020 -47.92 12.71 -35.04
N GLN A 1021 -48.93 12.32 -35.81
CA GLN A 1021 -49.45 10.96 -35.78
C GLN A 1021 -48.41 9.94 -36.26
N TYR A 1022 -47.58 10.28 -37.25
CA TYR A 1022 -46.62 9.34 -37.83
C TYR A 1022 -45.42 9.08 -36.93
N ILE A 1023 -45.18 9.93 -35.94
CA ILE A 1023 -44.13 9.74 -34.93
C ILE A 1023 -44.69 9.21 -33.59
N SER A 1024 -46.02 9.15 -33.45
CA SER A 1024 -46.67 8.66 -32.23
C SER A 1024 -46.55 7.14 -32.13
N ILE A 1025 -45.91 6.68 -31.05
CA ILE A 1025 -45.78 5.26 -30.72
C ILE A 1025 -47.13 4.61 -30.38
N ILE A 1026 -48.12 5.41 -29.96
CA ILE A 1026 -49.47 4.95 -29.61
C ILE A 1026 -50.28 4.63 -30.88
N SER A 1027 -50.14 5.46 -31.92
CA SER A 1027 -50.93 5.36 -33.16
C SER A 1027 -50.79 4.01 -33.85
N TYR A 1028 -49.57 3.52 -34.06
CA TYR A 1028 -49.35 2.25 -34.76
C TYR A 1028 -49.71 1.03 -33.92
N SER A 1029 -49.42 1.06 -32.60
CA SER A 1029 -49.83 0.00 -31.68
C SER A 1029 -51.34 -0.11 -31.63
N TYR A 1030 -52.03 1.02 -31.55
CA TYR A 1030 -53.49 1.08 -31.53
C TYR A 1030 -54.11 0.54 -32.83
N LYS A 1031 -53.62 0.98 -33.99
CA LYS A 1031 -54.03 0.44 -35.31
C LYS A 1031 -53.87 -1.09 -35.37
N GLY A 1032 -52.72 -1.61 -34.94
CA GLY A 1032 -52.45 -3.04 -34.92
C GLY A 1032 -53.39 -3.81 -33.99
N LEU A 1033 -53.65 -3.28 -32.78
CA LEU A 1033 -54.57 -3.90 -31.82
C LEU A 1033 -56.02 -3.92 -32.32
N ILE A 1034 -56.49 -2.82 -32.92
CA ILE A 1034 -57.83 -2.72 -33.51
C ILE A 1034 -58.00 -3.69 -34.67
N GLN A 1035 -57.05 -3.73 -35.61
CA GLN A 1035 -57.09 -4.71 -36.70
C GLN A 1035 -57.07 -6.15 -36.18
N ASN A 1036 -56.23 -6.43 -35.16
CA ASN A 1036 -56.18 -7.76 -34.55
C ASN A 1036 -57.54 -8.15 -33.95
N GLU A 1037 -58.20 -7.26 -33.22
CA GLU A 1037 -59.47 -7.56 -32.53
C GLU A 1037 -60.70 -7.56 -33.44
N PHE A 1038 -60.76 -6.73 -34.48
CA PHE A 1038 -61.99 -6.57 -35.27
C PHE A 1038 -62.00 -7.35 -36.59
N LEU A 1039 -60.85 -7.66 -37.20
CA LEU A 1039 -60.82 -8.44 -38.43
C LEU A 1039 -61.38 -9.85 -38.19
N GLY A 1040 -62.44 -10.20 -38.94
CA GLY A 1040 -63.12 -11.49 -38.83
C GLY A 1040 -64.14 -11.62 -37.69
N LEU A 1041 -64.40 -10.54 -36.92
CA LEU A 1041 -65.41 -10.54 -35.85
C LEU A 1041 -66.82 -10.31 -36.42
N SER A 1042 -67.81 -11.08 -35.97
CA SER A 1042 -69.22 -10.84 -36.29
C SER A 1042 -69.91 -10.01 -35.20
N LEU A 1043 -70.45 -8.85 -35.59
CA LEU A 1043 -71.07 -7.88 -34.69
C LEU A 1043 -72.58 -7.79 -34.96
N ARG A 1044 -73.40 -7.68 -33.91
CA ARG A 1044 -74.87 -7.51 -34.01
C ARG A 1044 -75.20 -6.06 -34.36
N CYS A 1045 -76.11 -5.86 -35.31
CA CYS A 1045 -76.55 -4.54 -35.71
C CYS A 1045 -77.44 -3.89 -34.64
N SER A 1046 -77.40 -2.55 -34.54
CA SER A 1046 -78.35 -1.81 -33.72
C SER A 1046 -79.76 -1.90 -34.33
N PRO A 1047 -80.83 -1.71 -33.54
CA PRO A 1047 -82.22 -1.75 -34.04
C PRO A 1047 -82.51 -0.76 -35.18
N GLU A 1048 -81.66 0.27 -35.34
CA GLU A 1048 -81.77 1.33 -36.35
C GLU A 1048 -81.11 0.96 -37.69
N MET A 1049 -80.29 -0.09 -37.73
CA MET A 1049 -79.58 -0.56 -38.93
C MET A 1049 -80.36 -1.69 -39.64
N ARG A 1050 -80.41 -1.66 -40.99
CA ARG A 1050 -81.08 -2.67 -41.83
C ARG A 1050 -80.27 -3.99 -41.99
N CYS A 1051 -79.64 -4.48 -40.92
CA CYS A 1051 -78.87 -5.72 -40.92
C CYS A 1051 -79.07 -6.50 -39.62
N VAL A 1052 -78.77 -7.80 -39.60
CA VAL A 1052 -78.77 -8.61 -38.37
C VAL A 1052 -77.37 -8.66 -37.77
N THR A 1053 -76.35 -8.83 -38.62
CA THR A 1053 -74.93 -8.77 -38.25
C THR A 1053 -74.10 -8.08 -39.31
N TYR A 1054 -73.00 -7.44 -38.92
CA TYR A 1054 -72.00 -6.85 -39.80
C TYR A 1054 -70.58 -7.31 -39.43
N LEU A 1055 -69.64 -7.23 -40.37
CA LEU A 1055 -68.26 -7.66 -40.18
C LEU A 1055 -67.47 -6.57 -39.46
N GLY A 1056 -66.64 -6.94 -38.47
CA GLY A 1056 -65.77 -6.00 -37.75
C GLY A 1056 -64.80 -5.24 -38.66
N ASP A 1057 -64.54 -5.75 -39.86
CA ASP A 1057 -63.80 -5.08 -40.93
C ASP A 1057 -64.40 -3.69 -41.26
N THR A 1058 -65.73 -3.52 -41.18
CA THR A 1058 -66.34 -2.20 -41.41
C THR A 1058 -66.05 -1.21 -40.28
N VAL A 1059 -65.77 -1.69 -39.05
CA VAL A 1059 -65.31 -0.84 -37.95
C VAL A 1059 -63.90 -0.33 -38.27
N VAL A 1060 -63.01 -1.20 -38.73
CA VAL A 1060 -61.64 -0.84 -39.08
C VAL A 1060 -61.62 0.23 -40.19
N THR A 1061 -62.47 0.09 -41.22
CA THR A 1061 -62.58 1.06 -42.31
C THR A 1061 -63.24 2.36 -41.87
N GLN A 1062 -64.28 2.30 -41.02
CA GLN A 1062 -64.96 3.49 -40.49
C GLN A 1062 -64.01 4.40 -39.68
N PHE A 1063 -63.08 3.82 -38.92
CA PHE A 1063 -62.07 4.57 -38.18
C PHE A 1063 -60.83 4.93 -39.02
N ALA A 1064 -60.80 4.57 -40.32
CA ALA A 1064 -59.65 4.74 -41.21
C ALA A 1064 -58.34 4.13 -40.65
N LEU A 1065 -58.45 2.94 -40.05
CA LEU A 1065 -57.34 2.23 -39.39
C LEU A 1065 -56.83 1.03 -40.20
N GLU A 1066 -57.31 0.86 -41.43
CA GLU A 1066 -56.94 -0.25 -42.35
C GLU A 1066 -55.49 -0.20 -42.86
N THR A 1067 -54.89 1.00 -42.90
CA THR A 1067 -53.50 1.20 -43.33
C THR A 1067 -52.65 1.90 -42.27
N PRO A 1068 -51.41 1.42 -42.02
CA PRO A 1068 -50.78 0.21 -42.57
C PRO A 1068 -51.27 -1.07 -41.87
N THR A 1069 -51.01 -2.25 -42.46
CA THR A 1069 -51.40 -3.56 -41.87
C THR A 1069 -50.69 -3.82 -40.54
N ILE A 1070 -51.19 -4.77 -39.74
CA ILE A 1070 -50.64 -5.19 -38.44
C ILE A 1070 -49.10 -5.31 -38.42
N TRP A 1071 -48.50 -6.10 -39.33
CA TRP A 1071 -47.06 -6.33 -39.31
C TRP A 1071 -46.23 -5.12 -39.75
N TYR A 1072 -46.78 -4.28 -40.62
CA TYR A 1072 -46.17 -2.98 -40.93
C TYR A 1072 -46.25 -2.03 -39.74
N CYS A 1073 -47.35 -2.01 -38.97
CA CYS A 1073 -47.41 -1.27 -37.71
C CYS A 1073 -46.33 -1.72 -36.73
N VAL A 1074 -46.15 -3.04 -36.56
CA VAL A 1074 -45.10 -3.61 -35.71
C VAL A 1074 -43.71 -3.18 -36.20
N LEU A 1075 -43.44 -3.29 -37.51
CA LEU A 1075 -42.17 -2.89 -38.11
C LEU A 1075 -41.90 -1.38 -37.92
N ILE A 1076 -42.89 -0.52 -38.17
CA ILE A 1076 -42.75 0.94 -37.99
C ILE A 1076 -42.42 1.27 -36.53
N ASN A 1077 -43.13 0.66 -35.58
CA ASN A 1077 -42.82 0.84 -34.16
C ASN A 1077 -41.42 0.36 -33.81
N CYS A 1078 -40.97 -0.79 -34.33
CA CYS A 1078 -39.59 -1.25 -34.13
C CYS A 1078 -38.57 -0.22 -34.68
N CYS A 1079 -38.82 0.31 -35.89
CA CYS A 1079 -37.99 1.36 -36.49
C CYS A 1079 -37.96 2.64 -35.64
N LEU A 1080 -39.12 3.08 -35.12
CA LEU A 1080 -39.21 4.21 -34.19
C LEU A 1080 -38.43 3.93 -32.90
N GLY A 1081 -38.51 2.72 -32.36
CA GLY A 1081 -37.74 2.28 -31.20
C GLY A 1081 -36.23 2.37 -31.44
N VAL A 1082 -35.74 1.85 -32.57
CA VAL A 1082 -34.33 1.94 -32.97
C VAL A 1082 -33.89 3.39 -33.15
N PHE A 1083 -34.72 4.23 -33.78
CA PHE A 1083 -34.45 5.65 -33.94
C PHE A 1083 -34.33 6.37 -32.57
N LEU A 1084 -35.30 6.15 -31.67
CA LEU A 1084 -35.29 6.71 -30.32
C LEU A 1084 -34.10 6.23 -29.50
N LEU A 1085 -33.70 4.97 -29.66
CA LEU A 1085 -32.54 4.39 -29.01
C LEU A 1085 -31.24 5.03 -29.50
N GLY A 1086 -31.09 5.21 -30.83
CA GLY A 1086 -29.96 5.91 -31.43
C GLY A 1086 -29.88 7.37 -30.97
N LEU A 1087 -31.01 8.07 -30.98
CA LEU A 1087 -31.10 9.46 -30.51
C LEU A 1087 -30.79 9.56 -29.01
N GLY A 1088 -31.34 8.66 -28.19
CA GLY A 1088 -31.03 8.53 -26.77
C GLY A 1088 -29.55 8.28 -26.50
N TYR A 1089 -28.91 7.39 -27.26
CA TYR A 1089 -27.47 7.16 -27.18
C TYR A 1089 -26.67 8.41 -27.53
N THR A 1090 -27.04 9.14 -28.59
CA THR A 1090 -26.33 10.39 -28.95
C THR A 1090 -26.46 11.46 -27.87
N PHE A 1091 -27.64 11.60 -27.26
CA PHE A 1091 -27.84 12.49 -26.12
C PHE A 1091 -27.02 12.04 -24.92
N PHE A 1092 -27.08 10.76 -24.55
CA PHE A 1092 -26.29 10.20 -23.45
C PHE A 1092 -24.80 10.42 -23.68
N GLN A 1093 -24.30 10.16 -24.89
CA GLN A 1093 -22.89 10.35 -25.22
C GLN A 1093 -22.46 11.81 -25.16
N ARG A 1094 -23.33 12.77 -25.51
CA ARG A 1094 -23.06 14.21 -25.43
C ARG A 1094 -23.13 14.73 -24.01
N THR A 1095 -24.18 14.40 -23.26
CA THR A 1095 -24.43 14.87 -21.89
C THR A 1095 -23.53 14.19 -20.85
N SER A 1096 -23.03 12.99 -21.17
CA SER A 1096 -22.16 12.18 -20.32
C SER A 1096 -20.69 12.27 -20.71
N ARG A 1097 -20.29 13.26 -21.51
CA ARG A 1097 -18.87 13.60 -21.63
C ARG A 1097 -18.37 14.04 -20.25
N PRO A 1098 -17.27 13.48 -19.73
CA PRO A 1098 -16.69 13.98 -18.49
C PRO A 1098 -16.32 15.45 -18.70
N LEU A 1099 -16.64 16.28 -17.70
CA LEU A 1099 -16.31 17.71 -17.70
C LEU A 1099 -14.80 17.92 -17.77
N LEU A 1100 -14.06 17.00 -17.16
CA LEU A 1100 -12.62 16.98 -17.07
C LEU A 1100 -12.07 15.98 -18.09
N ARG A 1101 -11.18 16.43 -18.98
CA ARG A 1101 -10.48 15.57 -19.95
C ARG A 1101 -9.02 15.41 -19.53
N LEU A 1102 -8.50 14.22 -19.79
CA LEU A 1102 -7.06 13.98 -19.78
C LEU A 1102 -6.44 14.68 -20.97
N LYS A 1103 -5.77 15.79 -20.65
CA LYS A 1103 -5.01 16.62 -21.55
C LYS A 1103 -3.53 16.53 -21.24
#